data_AF-A0A7J7EBV1-F1
#
_entry.id   AF-A0A7J7EBV1-F1
#
_cell.length_a   1.000
_cell.length_b   1.000
_cell.length_c   1.000
_cell.angle_alpha   90.00
_cell.angle_beta   90.00
_cell.angle_gamma   90.00
#
_symmetry.space_group_name_H-M   'P 1'
#
loop_
_entity.id
_entity.type
_entity.pdbx_description
1 polymer ?
#
loop_
_entity_poly.entity_id
_entity_poly.type
_entity_poly.pdbx_seq_one_letter_code
_entity_poly.pdbx_strand_id
1 'polypeptide(L)'
;MPSVWNSSYMRLYSCAPSPGAYDVKTSEVLKGPVSFQKSQRFKKPKESQQNLNVDKDTTLPTSARKVKTLGLKMEKIDILKESQKNDKDLKILEKEIRVLVQERGVQDKRIQDLEAELEKMEAKLNAAVREKISLSASNASLEKQLIELTKTNELLKSKFSEDGNQKNMRILSLELMKLKNRKETKTKSMMAQQEGMEVKLQVTQKNLQESQGKTAHLEGKLISIEKEKIDEKSETEKLLEYIEEISCASDQVEKYKIDIAQLEENLKEKNNEVLSLKQSLEENVVMLSKQVEDLNAKCQLLEKEKEDLINRHRDWEENLNSEMKNLKEKFILEKQEHEKLQQKELQIDSLLQQEKELSSSLQQKLCSFQEEMIKERSLFEDELRQVLDELDTLQHKEEQAERLCTKKEAELEEKNAAHTQATLLLQEKYDSAVQNLSHVTAQFESYKALTVSEIEDLKLENSSLQEKVANAEKSTEDVQHQILATESANQEYARMLLDLQTKSALKEAEIKEITASSLKKITDLQNQLKQQDEDFKKQLAEEEARKCGKENTMAELTEEMNKWRLLYEELYDKTKPFQLQLDAFEAEKQALLNEHGAAQEQLNKLRDSYAKLLGHQNLKQKIKHVVKLKDENSQLKSEVSKLRCQLAKRKQNETKLQEELNKVLGVKHFDPSKAFVHESKENFALKTPLKEGM
;
A
#
# COMPACT_ATOMS: atom_id res chain seq x y z
N MET A 1 -1.01 86.23 92.60
CA MET A 1 -2.08 85.98 93.59
C MET A 1 -3.38 85.73 92.84
N PRO A 2 -4.31 84.88 93.33
CA PRO A 2 -4.16 83.80 94.31
C PRO A 2 -4.65 82.43 93.70
N SER A 3 -4.32 81.25 94.24
CA SER A 3 -5.19 80.35 95.06
C SER A 3 -6.48 79.80 94.36
N VAL A 4 -6.99 78.57 94.57
CA VAL A 4 -6.53 77.43 95.40
C VAL A 4 -7.26 76.12 95.02
N TRP A 5 -6.54 74.99 95.11
CA TRP A 5 -6.90 73.60 95.44
C TRP A 5 -8.31 72.94 95.23
N ASN A 6 -8.23 71.66 94.81
CA ASN A 6 -8.96 70.46 95.29
C ASN A 6 -10.48 70.21 95.07
N SER A 7 -10.73 69.23 94.19
CA SER A 7 -11.10 67.83 94.55
C SER A 7 -12.54 67.41 94.90
N SER A 8 -12.84 66.20 94.42
CA SER A 8 -13.66 65.13 95.04
C SER A 8 -15.14 64.91 94.66
N TYR A 9 -15.34 63.74 94.04
CA TYR A 9 -16.35 62.70 94.34
C TYR A 9 -17.84 62.85 93.90
N MET A 10 -18.24 61.86 93.06
CA MET A 10 -19.53 61.13 93.08
C MET A 10 -20.85 61.86 92.70
N ARG A 11 -21.86 61.23 92.09
CA ARG A 11 -21.98 59.91 91.41
C ARG A 11 -23.24 59.84 90.52
N LEU A 12 -23.14 59.02 89.46
CA LEU A 12 -24.23 58.24 88.82
C LEU A 12 -25.36 58.93 88.04
N TYR A 13 -26.04 58.07 87.25
CA TYR A 13 -27.07 58.30 86.24
C TYR A 13 -26.57 58.93 84.92
N SER A 14 -26.72 58.29 83.74
CA SER A 14 -27.37 57.01 83.43
C SER A 14 -26.77 56.26 82.22
N CYS A 15 -26.88 54.93 82.28
CA CYS A 15 -26.84 53.84 81.29
C CYS A 15 -26.84 54.17 79.76
N ALA A 16 -26.39 53.30 78.83
CA ALA A 16 -25.59 52.04 78.80
C ALA A 16 -25.60 51.52 77.32
N PRO A 17 -24.95 50.39 76.91
CA PRO A 17 -23.92 49.55 77.57
C PRO A 17 -22.65 49.34 76.70
N SER A 18 -21.71 48.52 77.22
CA SER A 18 -20.68 47.82 76.42
C SER A 18 -20.89 46.29 76.56
N PRO A 19 -19.97 45.37 76.18
CA PRO A 19 -20.35 44.11 75.54
C PRO A 19 -21.03 43.07 76.45
N GLY A 20 -22.03 42.38 75.88
CA GLY A 20 -22.30 40.97 76.19
C GLY A 20 -22.96 40.64 77.54
N ALA A 21 -24.09 41.27 77.88
CA ALA A 21 -24.87 40.89 79.07
C ALA A 21 -26.39 41.01 78.91
N TYR A 22 -27.03 39.98 78.37
CA TYR A 22 -28.38 39.54 78.79
C TYR A 22 -28.52 38.02 78.57
N ASP A 23 -29.07 37.35 79.58
CA ASP A 23 -29.19 35.88 79.74
C ASP A 23 -30.47 35.66 80.59
N VAL A 24 -31.18 34.53 80.61
CA VAL A 24 -30.85 33.14 80.23
C VAL A 24 -32.03 32.49 79.51
N LYS A 25 -31.75 31.46 78.68
CA LYS A 25 -32.59 30.31 78.22
C LYS A 25 -32.75 30.22 76.69
N THR A 26 -32.38 29.12 76.01
CA THR A 26 -31.80 27.81 76.43
C THR A 26 -30.90 27.21 75.34
N SER A 27 -29.87 26.45 75.75
CA SER A 27 -29.24 25.25 75.13
C SER A 27 -29.08 25.14 73.59
N GLU A 28 -27.93 24.68 73.03
CA GLU A 28 -26.72 24.14 73.67
C GLU A 28 -25.48 24.14 72.74
N VAL A 29 -24.29 24.38 73.34
CA VAL A 29 -22.95 23.88 72.97
C VAL A 29 -22.42 24.05 71.51
N LEU A 30 -21.47 24.98 71.37
CA LEU A 30 -20.32 24.87 70.47
C LEU A 30 -19.29 23.85 70.98
N LYS A 31 -18.62 23.09 70.10
CA LYS A 31 -17.19 22.72 70.26
C LYS A 31 -16.53 22.17 69.00
N GLY A 32 -15.21 22.34 68.93
CA GLY A 32 -14.33 21.88 67.85
C GLY A 32 -13.74 20.47 68.06
N PRO A 33 -12.75 20.07 67.25
CA PRO A 33 -12.36 18.67 67.05
C PRO A 33 -11.32 18.13 68.05
N VAL A 34 -11.46 16.85 68.41
CA VAL A 34 -10.41 15.99 69.03
C VAL A 34 -10.53 14.57 68.42
N SER A 35 -9.49 13.75 68.53
CA SER A 35 -9.22 12.57 67.72
C SER A 35 -9.22 11.22 68.47
N PHE A 36 -8.96 10.14 67.72
CA PHE A 36 -8.45 8.80 68.15
C PHE A 36 -9.42 7.67 68.63
N GLN A 37 -9.41 6.58 67.84
CA GLN A 37 -8.91 5.23 68.22
C GLN A 37 -9.87 4.01 68.36
N LYS A 38 -9.73 3.09 67.39
CA LYS A 38 -9.81 1.60 67.44
C LYS A 38 -11.05 0.86 68.00
N SER A 39 -11.82 0.34 67.04
CA SER A 39 -12.03 -1.11 66.79
C SER A 39 -13.07 -1.95 67.58
N GLN A 40 -13.66 -2.92 66.86
CA GLN A 40 -14.47 -4.08 67.30
C GLN A 40 -15.77 -3.83 68.10
N ARG A 41 -16.93 -4.25 67.54
CA ARG A 41 -17.65 -5.50 67.94
C ARG A 41 -19.03 -5.70 67.26
N PHE A 42 -19.25 -6.92 66.76
CA PHE A 42 -20.51 -7.69 66.60
C PHE A 42 -21.84 -7.10 66.02
N LYS A 43 -22.19 -7.65 64.84
CA LYS A 43 -23.49 -8.30 64.45
C LYS A 43 -24.83 -7.53 64.37
N LYS A 44 -25.39 -7.52 63.13
CA LYS A 44 -26.75 -7.92 62.67
C LYS A 44 -28.01 -7.59 63.50
N PRO A 45 -29.11 -7.22 62.80
CA PRO A 45 -30.14 -8.22 62.42
C PRO A 45 -30.28 -8.32 60.88
N LYS A 46 -30.82 -9.35 60.18
CA LYS A 46 -31.85 -10.41 60.41
C LYS A 46 -33.32 -9.89 60.38
N GLU A 47 -34.33 -10.57 59.79
CA GLU A 47 -34.35 -11.67 58.79
C GLU A 47 -35.81 -11.95 58.32
N SER A 48 -36.03 -12.25 57.04
CA SER A 48 -37.15 -13.08 56.54
C SER A 48 -36.92 -13.42 55.05
N GLN A 49 -36.51 -14.66 54.72
CA GLN A 49 -37.34 -15.73 54.12
C GLN A 49 -37.54 -15.57 52.59
N GLN A 50 -37.28 -16.54 51.71
CA GLN A 50 -36.93 -17.99 51.78
C GLN A 50 -35.83 -18.31 50.73
N ASN A 51 -34.78 -19.10 51.04
CA ASN A 51 -34.62 -20.56 50.80
C ASN A 51 -34.73 -21.02 49.32
N LEU A 52 -33.88 -21.88 48.74
CA LEU A 52 -32.71 -22.66 49.23
C LEU A 52 -31.86 -23.21 48.03
N ASN A 53 -30.55 -23.43 48.25
CA ASN A 53 -29.57 -24.29 47.50
C ASN A 53 -29.33 -24.05 45.97
N VAL A 54 -28.10 -24.12 45.40
CA VAL A 54 -27.00 -25.13 45.43
C VAL A 54 -27.42 -26.39 44.64
N ASP A 55 -26.71 -26.87 43.61
CA ASP A 55 -25.26 -27.17 43.55
C ASP A 55 -24.61 -27.11 42.13
N LYS A 56 -23.40 -27.68 41.99
CA LYS A 56 -22.51 -27.75 40.82
C LYS A 56 -22.68 -29.01 39.92
N ASP A 57 -22.09 -28.87 38.72
CA ASP A 57 -21.43 -29.89 37.87
C ASP A 57 -22.22 -31.04 37.18
N THR A 58 -22.03 -31.10 35.85
CA THR A 58 -21.94 -32.30 34.98
C THR A 58 -23.16 -33.24 34.79
N THR A 59 -23.78 -33.22 33.59
CA THR A 59 -23.87 -34.40 32.67
C THR A 59 -24.55 -34.09 31.30
N LEU A 60 -24.23 -34.90 30.29
CA LEU A 60 -24.94 -35.11 29.01
C LEU A 60 -25.61 -36.52 29.05
N PRO A 61 -26.36 -37.02 28.03
CA PRO A 61 -26.79 -36.46 26.73
C PRO A 61 -28.35 -36.36 26.69
N THR A 62 -29.20 -36.59 25.66
CA THR A 62 -29.09 -37.19 24.29
C THR A 62 -30.29 -36.82 23.41
N SER A 63 -30.08 -36.58 22.10
CA SER A 63 -30.99 -37.08 21.04
C SER A 63 -30.29 -37.03 19.66
N ALA A 64 -30.66 -37.93 18.74
CA ALA A 64 -30.02 -38.03 17.42
C ALA A 64 -31.03 -38.45 16.34
N ARG A 65 -30.85 -37.95 15.11
CA ARG A 65 -31.42 -38.57 13.91
C ARG A 65 -30.37 -38.62 12.80
N LYS A 66 -30.11 -39.83 12.30
CA LYS A 66 -29.10 -40.11 11.27
C LYS A 66 -29.69 -39.93 9.86
N VAL A 67 -28.87 -39.45 8.95
CA VAL A 67 -28.80 -39.97 7.57
C VAL A 67 -27.33 -40.38 7.34
N LYS A 68 -27.09 -41.42 6.54
CA LYS A 68 -25.75 -41.92 6.18
C LYS A 68 -25.62 -41.95 4.66
N THR A 69 -24.46 -41.51 4.16
CA THR A 69 -23.83 -42.07 2.96
C THR A 69 -22.32 -42.14 3.20
N LEU A 70 -21.60 -43.04 2.52
CA LEU A 70 -20.17 -43.32 2.70
C LEU A 70 -19.47 -43.48 1.34
N GLY A 71 -18.18 -43.16 1.29
CA GLY A 71 -17.32 -43.25 0.10
C GLY A 71 -17.07 -41.86 -0.52
N LEU A 72 -15.85 -41.46 -0.88
CA LEU A 72 -14.58 -42.20 -1.01
C LEU A 72 -13.42 -41.51 -0.25
N LYS A 73 -12.28 -42.21 -0.12
CA LYS A 73 -11.00 -41.65 0.33
C LYS A 73 -10.05 -41.57 -0.87
N MET A 74 -9.24 -40.50 -0.99
CA MET A 74 -7.77 -40.58 -1.16
C MET A 74 -7.04 -39.25 -1.45
N GLU A 75 -7.59 -38.08 -1.12
CA GLU A 75 -6.84 -36.81 -1.31
C GLU A 75 -7.08 -35.77 -0.20
N LYS A 76 -6.70 -36.10 1.04
CA LYS A 76 -6.90 -35.21 2.20
C LYS A 76 -5.95 -35.47 3.38
N ILE A 77 -4.64 -35.40 3.14
CA ILE A 77 -3.62 -35.49 4.20
C ILE A 77 -2.95 -34.13 4.46
N ASP A 78 -2.60 -33.38 3.40
CA ASP A 78 -1.81 -32.14 3.57
C ASP A 78 -2.66 -30.91 3.91
N ILE A 79 -3.85 -30.76 3.30
CA ILE A 79 -4.81 -29.68 3.59
C ILE A 79 -5.21 -29.65 5.09
N LEU A 80 -5.15 -30.78 5.80
CA LEU A 80 -5.46 -30.87 7.23
C LEU A 80 -4.36 -30.32 8.15
N LYS A 81 -3.11 -30.18 7.67
CA LYS A 81 -2.03 -29.56 8.45
C LYS A 81 -2.10 -28.04 8.41
N GLU A 82 -2.36 -27.45 7.24
CA GLU A 82 -2.50 -26.01 7.05
C GLU A 82 -3.63 -25.44 7.93
N SER A 83 -4.82 -26.04 7.87
CA SER A 83 -5.98 -25.57 8.63
C SER A 83 -5.80 -25.70 10.15
N GLN A 84 -5.08 -26.74 10.63
CA GLN A 84 -4.77 -26.90 12.06
C GLN A 84 -3.64 -25.99 12.56
N LYS A 85 -2.90 -25.33 11.66
CA LYS A 85 -1.90 -24.32 12.01
C LYS A 85 -2.59 -22.97 12.18
N ASN A 86 -3.32 -22.53 11.14
CA ASN A 86 -4.04 -21.26 11.13
C ASN A 86 -5.09 -21.14 12.27
N ASP A 87 -5.77 -22.23 12.64
CA ASP A 87 -6.68 -22.27 13.80
C ASP A 87 -5.97 -22.08 15.16
N LYS A 88 -4.73 -22.58 15.30
CA LYS A 88 -3.92 -22.36 16.52
C LYS A 88 -3.39 -20.93 16.57
N ASP A 89 -2.92 -20.42 15.43
CA ASP A 89 -2.35 -19.08 15.33
C ASP A 89 -3.45 -18.01 15.56
N LEU A 90 -4.67 -18.23 15.02
CA LEU A 90 -5.86 -17.46 15.40
C LEU A 90 -6.16 -17.51 16.90
N LYS A 91 -6.06 -18.68 17.55
CA LYS A 91 -6.29 -18.84 18.99
C LYS A 91 -5.15 -18.31 19.87
N ILE A 92 -3.98 -18.03 19.30
CA ILE A 92 -2.90 -17.28 19.95
C ILE A 92 -3.22 -15.79 19.86
N LEU A 93 -3.51 -15.29 18.65
CA LEU A 93 -3.87 -13.89 18.42
C LEU A 93 -5.12 -13.45 19.19
N GLU A 94 -6.14 -14.30 19.28
CA GLU A 94 -7.37 -14.05 20.08
C GLU A 94 -7.10 -14.06 21.61
N LYS A 95 -6.00 -14.66 22.07
CA LYS A 95 -5.54 -14.54 23.48
C LYS A 95 -4.73 -13.26 23.66
N GLU A 96 -3.84 -12.95 22.74
CA GLU A 96 -3.02 -11.73 22.74
C GLU A 96 -3.91 -10.48 22.73
N ILE A 97 -4.91 -10.43 21.85
CA ILE A 97 -5.93 -9.36 21.82
C ILE A 97 -6.68 -9.27 23.17
N ARG A 98 -7.00 -10.39 23.83
CA ARG A 98 -7.63 -10.38 25.16
C ARG A 98 -6.69 -9.84 26.25
N VAL A 99 -5.39 -10.13 26.18
CA VAL A 99 -4.39 -9.58 27.10
C VAL A 99 -4.23 -8.07 26.87
N LEU A 100 -4.01 -7.64 25.62
CA LEU A 100 -3.87 -6.22 25.26
C LEU A 100 -5.11 -5.39 25.63
N VAL A 101 -6.32 -5.96 25.51
CA VAL A 101 -7.56 -5.30 25.97
C VAL A 101 -7.65 -5.22 27.50
N GLN A 102 -7.13 -6.21 28.24
CA GLN A 102 -7.02 -6.14 29.70
C GLN A 102 -5.96 -5.13 30.15
N GLU A 103 -4.79 -5.11 29.49
CA GLU A 103 -3.71 -4.16 29.76
C GLU A 103 -4.15 -2.73 29.51
N ARG A 104 -4.83 -2.46 28.38
CA ARG A 104 -5.47 -1.16 28.12
C ARG A 104 -6.48 -0.82 29.22
N GLY A 105 -7.35 -1.75 29.61
CA GLY A 105 -8.30 -1.54 30.71
C GLY A 105 -7.67 -1.36 32.11
N VAL A 106 -6.37 -1.64 32.27
CA VAL A 106 -5.58 -1.30 33.47
C VAL A 106 -4.90 0.06 33.29
N GLN A 107 -4.41 0.39 32.10
CA GLN A 107 -3.87 1.71 31.76
C GLN A 107 -4.96 2.80 31.85
N ASP A 108 -6.15 2.56 31.31
CA ASP A 108 -7.32 3.45 31.37
C ASP A 108 -7.66 3.81 32.84
N LYS A 109 -7.65 2.81 33.74
CA LYS A 109 -7.83 3.04 35.18
C LYS A 109 -6.68 3.80 35.82
N ARG A 110 -5.45 3.50 35.41
CA ARG A 110 -4.26 4.21 35.93
C ARG A 110 -4.24 5.68 35.51
N ILE A 111 -4.79 6.01 34.34
CA ILE A 111 -5.02 7.39 33.89
C ILE A 111 -6.07 8.05 34.79
N GLN A 112 -7.23 7.42 35.02
CA GLN A 112 -8.28 7.94 35.90
C GLN A 112 -7.80 8.17 37.35
N ASP A 113 -6.99 7.27 37.90
CA ASP A 113 -6.37 7.45 39.23
C ASP A 113 -5.46 8.69 39.29
N LEU A 114 -4.72 8.98 38.20
CA LEU A 114 -3.81 10.12 38.10
C LEU A 114 -4.58 11.43 37.85
N GLU A 115 -5.64 11.41 37.05
CA GLU A 115 -6.56 12.53 36.84
C GLU A 115 -7.23 12.94 38.16
N ALA A 116 -7.69 11.96 38.96
CA ALA A 116 -8.30 12.23 40.27
C ALA A 116 -7.32 12.79 41.30
N GLU A 117 -6.06 12.33 41.33
CA GLU A 117 -5.04 12.94 42.19
C GLU A 117 -4.60 14.33 41.68
N LEU A 118 -4.64 14.60 40.37
CA LEU A 118 -4.43 15.94 39.80
C LEU A 118 -5.53 16.92 40.20
N GLU A 119 -6.81 16.57 40.03
CA GLU A 119 -7.95 17.41 40.46
C GLU A 119 -7.88 17.72 41.96
N LYS A 120 -7.53 16.72 42.76
CA LYS A 120 -7.30 16.83 44.22
C LYS A 120 -6.08 17.68 44.59
N MET A 121 -5.04 17.71 43.76
CA MET A 121 -3.88 18.59 43.93
C MET A 121 -4.19 20.03 43.51
N GLU A 122 -4.94 20.22 42.43
CA GLU A 122 -5.44 21.52 41.98
C GLU A 122 -6.42 22.14 43.00
N ALA A 123 -7.30 21.33 43.61
CA ALA A 123 -8.17 21.77 44.70
C ALA A 123 -7.37 22.29 45.92
N LYS A 124 -6.27 21.62 46.29
CA LYS A 124 -5.34 22.09 47.34
C LYS A 124 -4.63 23.37 46.94
N LEU A 125 -4.12 23.46 45.71
CA LEU A 125 -3.46 24.67 45.19
C LEU A 125 -4.42 25.86 45.24
N ASN A 126 -5.66 25.68 44.77
CA ASN A 126 -6.71 26.70 44.83
C ASN A 126 -7.12 27.06 46.27
N ALA A 127 -7.00 26.16 47.25
CA ALA A 127 -7.14 26.51 48.67
C ALA A 127 -5.97 27.38 49.15
N ALA A 128 -4.73 26.97 48.92
CA ALA A 128 -3.52 27.71 49.31
C ALA A 128 -3.43 29.10 48.65
N VAL A 129 -3.89 29.25 47.40
CA VAL A 129 -3.98 30.55 46.71
C VAL A 129 -4.98 31.48 47.40
N ARG A 130 -6.15 30.96 47.82
CA ARG A 130 -7.15 31.75 48.59
C ARG A 130 -6.62 32.14 49.97
N GLU A 131 -5.90 31.25 50.65
CA GLU A 131 -5.24 31.53 51.92
C GLU A 131 -4.15 32.61 51.76
N LYS A 132 -3.29 32.50 50.75
CA LYS A 132 -2.28 33.53 50.40
C LYS A 132 -2.91 34.90 50.17
N ILE A 133 -4.05 34.97 49.47
CA ILE A 133 -4.77 36.24 49.23
C ILE A 133 -5.28 36.82 50.56
N SER A 134 -5.84 35.99 51.44
CA SER A 134 -6.30 36.40 52.78
C SER A 134 -5.15 36.93 53.65
N LEU A 135 -4.02 36.23 53.69
CA LEU A 135 -2.82 36.64 54.43
C LEU A 135 -2.21 37.94 53.87
N SER A 136 -2.21 38.11 52.55
CA SER A 136 -1.77 39.36 51.89
C SER A 136 -2.62 40.56 52.29
N ALA A 137 -3.95 40.38 52.38
CA ALA A 137 -4.86 41.42 52.87
C ALA A 137 -4.65 41.74 54.37
N SER A 138 -4.31 40.72 55.19
CA SER A 138 -3.95 40.90 56.60
C SER A 138 -2.66 41.73 56.76
N ASN A 139 -1.61 41.41 56.01
CA ASN A 139 -0.35 42.16 56.03
C ASN A 139 -0.55 43.64 55.68
N ALA A 140 -1.30 43.95 54.62
CA ALA A 140 -1.61 45.34 54.25
C ALA A 140 -2.35 46.12 55.35
N SER A 141 -3.15 45.43 56.18
CA SER A 141 -3.80 46.04 57.36
C SER A 141 -2.81 46.29 58.50
N LEU A 142 -1.87 45.36 58.74
CA LEU A 142 -0.82 45.49 59.78
C LEU A 142 0.22 46.57 59.42
N GLU A 143 0.62 46.67 58.16
CA GLU A 143 1.49 47.74 57.65
C GLU A 143 0.86 49.12 57.90
N LYS A 144 -0.45 49.26 57.67
CA LYS A 144 -1.18 50.51 57.97
C LYS A 144 -1.15 50.85 59.47
N GLN A 145 -1.34 49.86 60.36
CA GLN A 145 -1.26 50.07 61.80
C GLN A 145 0.16 50.46 62.26
N LEU A 146 1.21 49.88 61.67
CA LEU A 146 2.60 50.27 61.92
C LEU A 146 2.88 51.73 61.55
N ILE A 147 2.33 52.21 60.43
CA ILE A 147 2.46 53.60 59.97
C ILE A 147 1.73 54.57 60.93
N GLU A 148 0.57 54.19 61.46
CA GLU A 148 -0.15 55.00 62.46
C GLU A 148 0.59 55.02 63.82
N LEU A 149 1.06 53.87 64.31
CA LEU A 149 1.86 53.79 65.54
C LEU A 149 3.15 54.61 65.45
N THR A 150 3.86 54.54 64.32
CA THR A 150 5.09 55.32 64.10
C THR A 150 4.84 56.82 64.25
N LYS A 151 3.78 57.35 63.61
CA LYS A 151 3.37 58.76 63.72
C LYS A 151 3.02 59.16 65.15
N THR A 152 2.34 58.28 65.92
CA THR A 152 2.06 58.58 67.34
C THR A 152 3.31 58.59 68.21
N ASN A 153 4.31 57.76 67.90
CA ASN A 153 5.57 57.69 68.64
C ASN A 153 6.45 58.93 68.35
N GLU A 154 6.47 59.42 67.10
CA GLU A 154 7.06 60.71 66.73
C GLU A 154 6.38 61.88 67.46
N LEU A 155 5.04 61.90 67.50
CA LEU A 155 4.26 62.91 68.23
C LEU A 155 4.54 62.91 69.74
N LEU A 156 4.80 61.74 70.33
CA LEU A 156 5.19 61.60 71.75
C LEU A 156 6.62 62.07 71.99
N LYS A 157 7.59 61.68 71.14
CA LYS A 157 8.98 62.18 71.22
C LYS A 157 9.05 63.71 71.14
N SER A 158 8.20 64.32 70.32
CA SER A 158 8.07 65.78 70.21
C SER A 158 7.53 66.50 71.47
N LYS A 159 7.19 65.79 72.55
CA LYS A 159 6.59 66.39 73.77
C LYS A 159 7.42 66.23 75.06
N PHE A 160 8.62 65.66 75.01
CA PHE A 160 9.39 65.28 76.20
C PHE A 160 10.84 65.81 76.22
N SER A 161 11.04 67.10 75.93
CA SER A 161 12.39 67.71 75.93
C SER A 161 12.41 69.19 76.37
N GLU A 162 12.21 69.46 77.67
CA GLU A 162 12.61 70.74 78.28
C GLU A 162 12.96 70.61 79.79
N ASP A 163 13.71 71.60 80.30
CA ASP A 163 14.45 71.72 81.58
C ASP A 163 13.55 71.67 82.86
N GLY A 164 14.00 71.46 84.12
CA GLY A 164 15.31 71.24 84.76
C GLY A 164 15.44 72.02 86.09
N ASN A 165 16.41 71.70 86.99
CA ASN A 165 17.05 72.62 87.96
C ASN A 165 18.03 71.96 88.97
N GLN A 166 19.07 72.69 89.38
CA GLN A 166 20.06 72.27 90.41
C GLN A 166 20.64 73.50 91.17
N LYS A 167 20.28 73.72 92.44
CA LYS A 167 20.90 74.68 93.39
C LYS A 167 20.29 74.55 94.81
N ASN A 168 21.05 74.08 95.81
CA ASN A 168 20.87 74.37 97.26
C ASN A 168 21.87 73.56 98.13
N MET A 169 23.13 74.00 98.27
CA MET A 169 24.16 73.23 98.99
C MET A 169 25.31 74.07 99.62
N ARG A 170 25.08 75.32 100.02
CA ARG A 170 26.15 76.27 100.47
C ARG A 170 25.86 77.10 101.74
N ILE A 171 24.93 76.68 102.61
CA ILE A 171 24.48 77.52 103.75
C ILE A 171 25.05 77.09 105.13
N LEU A 172 25.55 75.87 105.29
CA LEU A 172 25.87 75.27 106.61
C LEU A 172 27.25 75.60 107.21
N SER A 173 28.07 76.46 106.59
CA SER A 173 29.51 76.58 106.93
C SER A 173 29.88 77.68 107.94
N LEU A 174 28.92 78.35 108.61
CA LEU A 174 29.19 79.63 109.31
C LEU A 174 29.21 79.59 110.85
N GLU A 175 28.78 78.51 111.51
CA GLU A 175 28.46 78.58 112.96
C GLU A 175 29.62 78.26 113.92
N LEU A 176 30.67 77.54 113.48
CA LEU A 176 31.69 76.95 114.38
C LEU A 176 32.71 77.94 114.97
N MET A 177 32.66 79.24 114.64
CA MET A 177 33.76 80.18 114.92
C MET A 177 33.77 80.79 116.34
N LYS A 178 32.74 80.57 117.18
CA LYS A 178 32.46 81.43 118.36
C LYS A 178 32.97 80.97 119.74
N LEU A 179 33.45 79.74 119.91
CA LEU A 179 33.80 79.18 121.24
C LEU A 179 35.25 79.41 121.72
N LYS A 180 36.04 80.24 121.04
CA LYS A 180 37.51 80.29 121.20
C LYS A 180 38.01 81.09 122.42
N ASN A 181 37.29 82.11 122.88
CA ASN A 181 37.88 83.21 123.68
C ASN A 181 37.56 83.14 125.19
N ARG A 182 37.96 82.08 125.90
CA ARG A 182 37.81 81.99 127.38
C ARG A 182 39.00 81.38 128.15
N LYS A 183 40.13 81.10 127.49
CA LYS A 183 41.30 80.41 128.08
C LYS A 183 42.45 81.35 128.51
N GLU A 184 42.41 82.61 128.08
CA GLU A 184 43.58 83.48 127.91
C GLU A 184 44.22 84.05 129.19
N THR A 185 43.55 83.93 130.35
CA THR A 185 43.98 84.55 131.62
C THR A 185 44.88 83.69 132.51
N LYS A 186 45.00 82.37 132.27
CA LYS A 186 45.95 81.51 133.04
C LYS A 186 47.41 81.61 132.58
N THR A 187 47.66 82.30 131.47
CA THR A 187 48.90 82.26 130.69
C THR A 187 50.16 82.75 131.43
N LYS A 188 50.02 83.61 132.45
CA LYS A 188 51.17 84.27 133.10
C LYS A 188 51.90 83.45 134.19
N SER A 189 51.29 82.38 134.71
CA SER A 189 51.97 81.47 135.68
C SER A 189 52.70 80.30 135.03
N MET A 190 52.58 80.13 133.71
CA MET A 190 53.07 78.94 132.99
C MET A 190 54.50 79.09 132.46
N MET A 191 54.99 80.33 132.30
CA MET A 191 56.23 80.59 131.56
C MET A 191 57.48 79.96 132.20
N ALA A 192 57.53 79.81 133.53
CA ALA A 192 58.64 79.11 134.22
C ALA A 192 58.66 77.58 134.00
N GLN A 193 57.59 76.98 133.46
CA GLN A 193 57.59 75.60 132.97
C GLN A 193 57.85 75.51 131.45
N GLN A 194 57.85 76.64 130.74
CA GLN A 194 57.87 76.68 129.28
C GLN A 194 59.25 76.31 128.71
N GLU A 195 60.34 76.82 129.29
CA GLU A 195 61.71 76.49 128.86
C GLU A 195 62.02 74.98 128.98
N GLY A 196 61.49 74.31 130.01
CA GLY A 196 61.58 72.86 130.18
C GLY A 196 60.69 72.05 129.21
N MET A 197 59.73 72.69 128.55
CA MET A 197 58.97 72.12 127.43
C MET A 197 59.62 72.43 126.08
N GLU A 198 60.28 73.58 125.91
CA GLU A 198 60.93 74.04 124.67
C GLU A 198 61.90 73.00 124.09
N VAL A 199 62.76 72.42 124.93
CA VAL A 199 63.73 71.37 124.53
C VAL A 199 63.01 70.09 124.10
N LYS A 200 61.93 69.71 124.78
CA LYS A 200 61.09 68.57 124.38
C LYS A 200 60.34 68.87 123.08
N LEU A 201 59.90 70.12 122.89
CA LEU A 201 59.24 70.60 121.68
C LEU A 201 60.16 70.40 120.47
N GLN A 202 61.42 70.82 120.52
CA GLN A 202 62.39 70.61 119.43
C GLN A 202 62.61 69.12 119.10
N VAL A 203 62.70 68.23 120.10
CA VAL A 203 62.82 66.78 119.86
C VAL A 203 61.55 66.24 119.19
N THR A 204 60.36 66.62 119.68
CA THR A 204 59.09 66.22 119.04
C THR A 204 58.90 66.83 117.65
N GLN A 205 59.40 68.04 117.39
CA GLN A 205 59.38 68.70 116.09
C GLN A 205 60.23 67.91 115.08
N LYS A 206 61.44 67.49 115.48
CA LYS A 206 62.31 66.67 114.63
C LYS A 206 61.70 65.30 114.33
N ASN A 207 61.14 64.63 115.34
CA ASN A 207 60.44 63.35 115.16
C ASN A 207 59.17 63.50 114.30
N LEU A 208 58.44 64.61 114.44
CA LEU A 208 57.29 64.94 113.59
C LEU A 208 57.74 65.14 112.13
N GLN A 209 58.81 65.89 111.89
CA GLN A 209 59.35 66.13 110.55
C GLN A 209 59.87 64.84 109.89
N GLU A 210 60.48 63.93 110.65
CA GLU A 210 60.84 62.59 110.18
C GLU A 210 59.59 61.73 109.87
N SER A 211 58.55 61.82 110.70
CA SER A 211 57.27 61.14 110.46
C SER A 211 56.54 61.69 109.22
N GLN A 212 56.59 63.00 108.98
CA GLN A 212 56.05 63.64 107.78
C GLN A 212 56.79 63.19 106.52
N GLY A 213 58.12 63.06 106.58
CA GLY A 213 58.90 62.46 105.50
C GLY A 213 58.53 61.00 105.22
N LYS A 214 58.25 60.21 106.25
CA LYS A 214 57.74 58.83 106.13
C LYS A 214 56.32 58.78 105.55
N THR A 215 55.43 59.69 105.98
CA THR A 215 54.07 59.81 105.44
C THR A 215 54.11 60.19 103.96
N ALA A 216 54.85 61.24 103.57
CA ALA A 216 54.98 61.64 102.17
C ALA A 216 55.59 60.52 101.28
N HIS A 217 56.50 59.71 101.83
CA HIS A 217 57.04 58.54 101.13
C HIS A 217 56.01 57.40 100.96
N LEU A 218 55.10 57.22 101.93
CA LEU A 218 53.98 56.27 101.83
C LEU A 218 52.86 56.77 100.92
N GLU A 219 52.55 58.07 100.93
CA GLU A 219 51.63 58.72 100.00
C GLU A 219 52.14 58.63 98.57
N GLY A 220 53.43 58.89 98.33
CA GLY A 220 54.07 58.69 97.03
C GLY A 220 53.98 57.24 96.53
N LYS A 221 54.17 56.25 97.42
CA LYS A 221 53.98 54.84 97.10
C LYS A 221 52.52 54.48 96.81
N LEU A 222 51.56 55.03 97.57
CA LEU A 222 50.13 54.85 97.31
C LEU A 222 49.74 55.41 95.94
N ILE A 223 50.22 56.59 95.57
CA ILE A 223 49.97 57.20 94.26
C ILE A 223 50.61 56.38 93.14
N SER A 224 51.84 55.85 93.32
CA SER A 224 52.44 54.93 92.36
C SER A 224 51.60 53.65 92.17
N ILE A 225 51.19 53.00 93.26
CA ILE A 225 50.38 51.77 93.23
C ILE A 225 48.97 52.03 92.65
N GLU A 226 48.37 53.18 92.95
CA GLU A 226 47.06 53.55 92.40
C GLU A 226 47.16 53.87 90.91
N LYS A 227 48.24 54.51 90.44
CA LYS A 227 48.50 54.69 89.01
C LYS A 227 48.76 53.36 88.31
N GLU A 228 49.63 52.52 88.86
CA GLU A 228 49.96 51.18 88.35
C GLU A 228 48.67 50.35 88.19
N LYS A 229 47.78 50.39 89.19
CA LYS A 229 46.44 49.76 89.16
C LYS A 229 45.44 50.40 88.18
N ILE A 230 45.62 51.64 87.77
CA ILE A 230 44.82 52.30 86.72
C ILE A 230 45.37 51.92 85.34
N ASP A 231 46.69 51.89 85.18
CA ASP A 231 47.37 51.46 83.96
C ASP A 231 47.04 49.97 83.69
N GLU A 232 47.18 49.08 84.69
CA GLU A 232 46.74 47.67 84.69
C GLU A 232 45.29 47.52 84.24
N LYS A 233 44.36 48.31 84.82
CA LYS A 233 42.94 48.29 84.42
C LYS A 233 42.78 48.60 82.94
N SER A 234 43.46 49.64 82.45
CA SER A 234 43.42 50.02 81.04
C SER A 234 43.99 48.94 80.11
N GLU A 235 44.86 48.06 80.61
CA GLU A 235 45.37 46.90 79.86
C GLU A 235 44.38 45.73 79.91
N THR A 236 43.74 45.47 81.06
CA THR A 236 42.65 44.48 81.15
C THR A 236 41.42 44.85 80.31
N GLU A 237 41.13 46.14 80.16
CA GLU A 237 40.02 46.65 79.35
C GLU A 237 40.29 46.45 77.85
N LYS A 238 41.50 46.76 77.36
CA LYS A 238 41.95 46.43 75.99
C LYS A 238 42.00 44.92 75.74
N LEU A 239 42.39 44.13 76.74
CA LEU A 239 42.38 42.66 76.63
C LEU A 239 40.95 42.12 76.49
N LEU A 240 39.96 42.70 77.18
CA LEU A 240 38.55 42.36 76.99
C LEU A 240 38.05 42.76 75.59
N GLU A 241 38.40 43.96 75.13
CA GLU A 241 38.07 44.45 73.78
C GLU A 241 38.61 43.50 72.69
N TYR A 242 39.88 43.09 72.78
CA TYR A 242 40.45 42.07 71.87
C TYR A 242 39.80 40.69 72.00
N ILE A 243 39.38 40.26 73.20
CA ILE A 243 38.64 39.00 73.39
C ILE A 243 37.27 39.07 72.72
N GLU A 244 36.59 40.21 72.77
CA GLU A 244 35.29 40.41 72.13
C GLU A 244 35.41 40.50 70.59
N GLU A 245 36.44 41.18 70.06
CA GLU A 245 36.80 41.16 68.64
C GLU A 245 37.10 39.74 68.12
N ILE A 246 37.94 38.98 68.86
CA ILE A 246 38.28 37.59 68.53
C ILE A 246 37.03 36.69 68.57
N SER A 247 36.12 36.94 69.51
CA SER A 247 34.86 36.20 69.64
C SER A 247 33.92 36.47 68.45
N CYS A 248 33.73 37.75 68.08
CA CYS A 248 32.96 38.14 66.89
C CYS A 248 33.58 37.58 65.59
N ALA A 249 34.90 37.58 65.48
CA ALA A 249 35.61 36.96 64.35
C ALA A 249 35.44 35.44 64.33
N SER A 250 35.44 34.77 65.49
CA SER A 250 35.21 33.34 65.62
C SER A 250 33.78 32.95 65.19
N ASP A 251 32.76 33.68 65.66
CA ASP A 251 31.37 33.45 65.26
C ASP A 251 31.16 33.63 63.75
N GLN A 252 31.83 34.64 63.16
CA GLN A 252 31.80 34.89 61.72
C GLN A 252 32.52 33.79 60.92
N VAL A 253 33.60 33.20 61.46
CA VAL A 253 34.26 32.01 60.88
C VAL A 253 33.37 30.76 60.99
N GLU A 254 32.70 30.55 62.13
CA GLU A 254 31.80 29.40 62.32
C GLU A 254 30.60 29.48 61.37
N LYS A 255 30.04 30.67 61.17
CA LYS A 255 29.05 30.92 60.13
C LYS A 255 29.56 30.57 58.73
N TYR A 256 30.76 31.03 58.36
CA TYR A 256 31.32 30.69 57.04
C TYR A 256 31.58 29.19 56.86
N LYS A 257 31.91 28.43 57.91
CA LYS A 257 31.97 26.95 57.83
C LYS A 257 30.60 26.34 57.49
N ILE A 258 29.52 26.84 58.10
CA ILE A 258 28.15 26.38 57.83
C ILE A 258 27.76 26.73 56.38
N ASP A 259 28.03 27.95 55.93
CA ASP A 259 27.77 28.39 54.56
C ASP A 259 28.56 27.52 53.54
N ILE A 260 29.83 27.21 53.81
CA ILE A 260 30.66 26.30 53.00
C ILE A 260 30.09 24.88 52.98
N ALA A 261 29.71 24.32 54.13
CA ALA A 261 29.15 22.97 54.22
C ALA A 261 27.84 22.84 53.42
N GLN A 262 26.98 23.86 53.46
CA GLN A 262 25.77 23.91 52.64
C GLN A 262 26.11 24.02 51.14
N LEU A 263 27.10 24.82 50.76
CA LEU A 263 27.54 24.90 49.35
C LEU A 263 28.15 23.59 48.84
N GLU A 264 28.89 22.86 49.68
CA GLU A 264 29.37 21.51 49.36
C GLU A 264 28.23 20.49 49.20
N GLU A 265 27.21 20.54 50.04
CA GLU A 265 26.04 19.65 49.95
C GLU A 265 25.25 19.92 48.66
N ASN A 266 24.97 21.20 48.36
CA ASN A 266 24.38 21.62 47.09
C ASN A 266 25.22 21.18 45.87
N LEU A 267 26.57 21.26 45.95
CA LEU A 267 27.45 20.76 44.89
C LEU A 267 27.38 19.24 44.72
N LYS A 268 27.30 18.48 45.81
CA LYS A 268 27.15 17.01 45.77
C LYS A 268 25.80 16.63 45.15
N GLU A 269 24.71 17.30 45.53
CA GLU A 269 23.39 17.09 44.95
C GLU A 269 23.35 17.42 43.44
N LYS A 270 23.86 18.59 43.04
CA LYS A 270 23.94 18.99 41.62
C LYS A 270 24.84 18.06 40.79
N ASN A 271 25.91 17.53 41.38
CA ASN A 271 26.76 16.53 40.71
C ASN A 271 26.03 15.20 40.52
N ASN A 272 25.21 14.76 41.48
CA ASN A 272 24.37 13.57 41.35
C ASN A 272 23.27 13.76 40.28
N GLU A 273 22.65 14.94 40.21
CA GLU A 273 21.69 15.30 39.15
C GLU A 273 22.36 15.27 37.76
N VAL A 274 23.57 15.82 37.62
CA VAL A 274 24.36 15.75 36.37
C VAL A 274 24.72 14.31 36.00
N LEU A 275 25.03 13.44 36.97
CA LEU A 275 25.28 12.01 36.70
C LEU A 275 24.02 11.28 36.22
N SER A 276 22.86 11.54 36.85
CA SER A 276 21.57 10.96 36.44
C SER A 276 21.17 11.43 35.03
N LEU A 277 21.32 12.71 34.72
CA LEU A 277 21.05 13.26 33.38
C LEU A 277 22.01 12.70 32.32
N LYS A 278 23.29 12.49 32.65
CA LYS A 278 24.24 11.81 31.75
C LYS A 278 23.85 10.37 31.48
N GLN A 279 23.49 9.59 32.51
CA GLN A 279 23.06 8.21 32.32
C GLN A 279 21.80 8.13 31.46
N SER A 280 20.80 8.98 31.72
CA SER A 280 19.59 9.04 30.90
C SER A 280 19.89 9.45 29.45
N LEU A 281 20.85 10.35 29.21
CA LEU A 281 21.28 10.70 27.86
C LEU A 281 21.98 9.52 27.16
N GLU A 282 22.85 8.78 27.85
CA GLU A 282 23.52 7.58 27.34
C GLU A 282 22.49 6.49 26.95
N GLU A 283 21.51 6.22 27.83
CA GLU A 283 20.41 5.29 27.59
C GLU A 283 19.57 5.70 26.37
N ASN A 284 19.26 7.00 26.22
CA ASN A 284 18.58 7.53 25.04
C ASN A 284 19.42 7.40 23.75
N VAL A 285 20.75 7.61 23.82
CA VAL A 285 21.65 7.44 22.68
C VAL A 285 21.70 5.97 22.23
N VAL A 286 21.78 5.02 23.16
CA VAL A 286 21.74 3.58 22.85
C VAL A 286 20.38 3.19 22.23
N MET A 287 19.27 3.69 22.77
CA MET A 287 17.93 3.45 22.20
C MET A 287 17.78 4.03 20.79
N LEU A 288 18.31 5.23 20.53
CA LEU A 288 18.29 5.85 19.20
C LEU A 288 19.23 5.12 18.21
N SER A 289 20.43 4.68 18.64
CA SER A 289 21.32 3.86 17.80
C SER A 289 20.60 2.59 17.34
N LYS A 290 19.96 1.88 18.28
CA LYS A 290 19.19 0.68 17.96
C LYS A 290 18.03 0.96 16.99
N GLN A 291 17.30 2.07 17.17
CA GLN A 291 16.25 2.45 16.22
C GLN A 291 16.81 2.75 14.81
N VAL A 292 18.00 3.34 14.71
CA VAL A 292 18.69 3.56 13.43
C VAL A 292 19.15 2.22 12.81
N GLU A 293 19.65 1.29 13.61
CA GLU A 293 20.04 -0.06 13.17
C GLU A 293 18.82 -0.87 12.66
N ASP A 294 17.72 -0.89 13.42
CA ASP A 294 16.46 -1.56 13.06
C ASP A 294 15.86 -0.95 11.78
N LEU A 295 15.89 0.38 11.62
CA LEU A 295 15.46 1.07 10.40
C LEU A 295 16.38 0.76 9.20
N ASN A 296 17.69 0.74 9.40
CA ASN A 296 18.66 0.43 8.35
C ASN A 296 18.51 -1.02 7.85
N ALA A 297 18.30 -1.97 8.76
CA ALA A 297 17.97 -3.36 8.40
C ALA A 297 16.66 -3.45 7.60
N LYS A 298 15.63 -2.68 7.99
CA LYS A 298 14.37 -2.60 7.23
C LYS A 298 14.56 -1.99 5.83
N CYS A 299 15.40 -0.98 5.68
CA CYS A 299 15.74 -0.41 4.37
C CYS A 299 16.42 -1.46 3.47
N GLN A 300 17.40 -2.22 3.98
CA GLN A 300 18.08 -3.27 3.23
C GLN A 300 17.12 -4.40 2.77
N LEU A 301 16.14 -4.76 3.60
CA LEU A 301 15.09 -5.70 3.21
C LEU A 301 14.21 -5.14 2.08
N LEU A 302 13.78 -3.88 2.18
CA LEU A 302 12.97 -3.22 1.14
C LEU A 302 13.75 -3.02 -0.18
N GLU A 303 15.05 -2.73 -0.12
CA GLU A 303 15.91 -2.67 -1.30
C GLU A 303 16.02 -4.05 -1.98
N LYS A 304 16.15 -5.13 -1.19
CA LYS A 304 16.13 -6.48 -1.75
C LYS A 304 14.77 -6.86 -2.32
N GLU A 305 13.66 -6.60 -1.63
CA GLU A 305 12.31 -6.89 -2.13
C GLU A 305 12.01 -6.14 -3.44
N LYS A 306 12.47 -4.89 -3.54
CA LYS A 306 12.43 -4.10 -4.78
C LYS A 306 13.24 -4.75 -5.90
N GLU A 307 14.47 -5.19 -5.62
CA GLU A 307 15.31 -5.87 -6.60
C GLU A 307 14.69 -7.22 -7.03
N ASP A 308 14.17 -8.02 -6.10
CA ASP A 308 13.44 -9.26 -6.38
C ASP A 308 12.14 -9.01 -7.17
N LEU A 309 11.51 -7.82 -7.06
CA LEU A 309 10.38 -7.39 -7.91
C LEU A 309 10.83 -6.97 -9.32
N ILE A 310 11.91 -6.19 -9.44
CA ILE A 310 12.49 -5.77 -10.72
C ILE A 310 12.94 -6.98 -11.55
N ASN A 311 13.59 -7.96 -10.90
CA ASN A 311 13.99 -9.20 -11.54
C ASN A 311 12.77 -9.96 -12.09
N ARG A 312 11.74 -10.21 -11.26
CA ARG A 312 10.50 -10.86 -11.72
C ARG A 312 9.77 -10.09 -12.84
N HIS A 313 9.82 -8.75 -12.84
CA HIS A 313 9.25 -7.94 -13.92
C HIS A 313 9.98 -8.17 -15.24
N ARG A 314 11.32 -8.06 -15.23
CA ARG A 314 12.15 -8.31 -16.42
C ARG A 314 11.98 -9.73 -16.94
N ASP A 315 11.99 -10.73 -16.05
CA ASP A 315 11.85 -12.14 -16.45
C ASP A 315 10.46 -12.39 -17.11
N TRP A 316 9.41 -11.69 -16.64
CA TRP A 316 8.08 -11.70 -17.27
C TRP A 316 8.05 -10.95 -18.62
N GLU A 317 8.72 -9.80 -18.73
CA GLU A 317 8.88 -9.07 -19.99
C GLU A 317 9.64 -9.89 -21.03
N GLU A 318 10.70 -10.60 -20.64
CA GLU A 318 11.45 -11.49 -21.53
C GLU A 318 10.59 -12.67 -22.00
N ASN A 319 9.82 -13.29 -21.11
CA ASN A 319 8.86 -14.33 -21.48
C ASN A 319 7.80 -13.81 -22.46
N LEU A 320 7.15 -12.67 -22.15
CA LEU A 320 6.11 -12.07 -23.00
C LEU A 320 6.66 -11.64 -24.38
N ASN A 321 7.89 -11.13 -24.44
CA ASN A 321 8.57 -10.85 -25.71
C ASN A 321 8.85 -12.13 -26.51
N SER A 322 9.20 -13.24 -25.85
CA SER A 322 9.38 -14.54 -26.50
C SER A 322 8.06 -15.08 -27.07
N GLU A 323 6.96 -15.01 -26.30
CA GLU A 323 5.62 -15.40 -26.76
C GLU A 323 5.17 -14.53 -27.93
N MET A 324 5.35 -13.20 -27.85
CA MET A 324 5.01 -12.29 -28.94
C MET A 324 5.84 -12.56 -30.20
N LYS A 325 7.10 -12.96 -30.07
CA LYS A 325 7.93 -13.39 -31.21
C LYS A 325 7.39 -14.68 -31.83
N ASN A 326 7.11 -15.70 -31.01
CA ASN A 326 6.58 -16.99 -31.46
C ASN A 326 5.21 -16.83 -32.17
N LEU A 327 4.34 -15.95 -31.64
CA LEU A 327 3.05 -15.62 -32.27
C LEU A 327 3.22 -14.89 -33.61
N LYS A 328 4.18 -13.96 -33.73
CA LYS A 328 4.51 -13.30 -35.02
C LYS A 328 5.03 -14.30 -36.05
N GLU A 329 5.90 -15.22 -35.64
CA GLU A 329 6.45 -16.26 -36.51
C GLU A 329 5.36 -17.25 -36.97
N LYS A 330 4.49 -17.71 -36.05
CA LYS A 330 3.31 -18.51 -36.40
C LYS A 330 2.39 -17.78 -37.39
N PHE A 331 2.09 -16.50 -37.15
CA PHE A 331 1.23 -15.70 -38.03
C PHE A 331 1.81 -15.56 -39.45
N ILE A 332 3.13 -15.44 -39.58
CA ILE A 332 3.81 -15.42 -40.89
C ILE A 332 3.66 -16.76 -41.61
N LEU A 333 3.85 -17.89 -40.90
CA LEU A 333 3.67 -19.23 -41.47
C LEU A 333 2.20 -19.51 -41.87
N GLU A 334 1.25 -19.12 -41.03
CA GLU A 334 -0.19 -19.26 -41.26
C GLU A 334 -0.66 -18.42 -42.46
N LYS A 335 -0.12 -17.20 -42.62
CA LYS A 335 -0.31 -16.38 -43.83
C LYS A 335 0.26 -17.04 -45.08
N GLN A 336 1.46 -17.62 -45.01
CA GLN A 336 2.08 -18.33 -46.14
C GLN A 336 1.29 -19.58 -46.55
N GLU A 337 0.72 -20.33 -45.61
CA GLU A 337 -0.19 -21.44 -45.93
C GLU A 337 -1.49 -20.94 -46.57
N HIS A 338 -2.07 -19.84 -46.09
CA HIS A 338 -3.26 -19.25 -46.70
C HIS A 338 -3.00 -18.77 -48.14
N GLU A 339 -1.86 -18.13 -48.41
CA GLU A 339 -1.43 -17.75 -49.76
C GLU A 339 -1.26 -18.97 -50.70
N LYS A 340 -0.74 -20.10 -50.20
CA LYS A 340 -0.66 -21.37 -50.97
C LYS A 340 -2.04 -21.99 -51.23
N LEU A 341 -2.95 -21.92 -50.25
CA LEU A 341 -4.31 -22.43 -50.40
C LEU A 341 -5.09 -21.61 -51.44
N GLN A 342 -5.00 -20.28 -51.39
CA GLN A 342 -5.60 -19.40 -52.40
C GLN A 342 -5.06 -19.66 -53.82
N GLN A 343 -3.76 -19.96 -53.96
CA GLN A 343 -3.19 -20.37 -55.25
C GLN A 343 -3.75 -21.71 -55.75
N LYS A 344 -4.04 -22.68 -54.86
CA LYS A 344 -4.67 -23.95 -55.22
C LYS A 344 -6.14 -23.79 -55.58
N GLU A 345 -6.87 -22.93 -54.87
CA GLU A 345 -8.27 -22.58 -55.16
C GLU A 345 -8.40 -22.04 -56.59
N LEU A 346 -7.57 -21.06 -56.98
CA LEU A 346 -7.51 -20.52 -58.34
C LEU A 346 -7.13 -21.57 -59.41
N GLN A 347 -6.34 -22.58 -59.06
CA GLN A 347 -6.03 -23.70 -59.96
C GLN A 347 -7.23 -24.66 -60.13
N ILE A 348 -7.96 -24.93 -59.04
CA ILE A 348 -9.17 -25.77 -59.05
C ILE A 348 -10.29 -25.08 -59.85
N ASP A 349 -10.51 -23.78 -59.66
CA ASP A 349 -11.49 -23.00 -60.44
C ASP A 349 -11.19 -23.03 -61.95
N SER A 350 -9.92 -22.92 -62.33
CA SER A 350 -9.46 -23.01 -63.72
C SER A 350 -9.73 -24.40 -64.34
N LEU A 351 -9.45 -25.48 -63.60
CA LEU A 351 -9.76 -26.85 -64.04
C LEU A 351 -11.27 -27.11 -64.11
N LEU A 352 -12.04 -26.64 -63.13
CA LEU A 352 -13.49 -26.73 -63.10
C LEU A 352 -14.15 -25.97 -64.25
N GLN A 353 -13.57 -24.84 -64.67
CA GLN A 353 -14.02 -24.11 -65.85
C GLN A 353 -13.75 -24.89 -67.15
N GLN A 354 -12.56 -25.50 -67.29
CA GLN A 354 -12.25 -26.37 -68.42
C GLN A 354 -13.17 -27.61 -68.48
N GLU A 355 -13.49 -28.22 -67.34
CA GLU A 355 -14.42 -29.34 -67.27
C GLU A 355 -15.84 -28.94 -67.68
N LYS A 356 -16.33 -27.76 -67.25
CA LYS A 356 -17.62 -27.22 -67.70
C LYS A 356 -17.67 -26.99 -69.21
N GLU A 357 -16.60 -26.45 -69.80
CA GLU A 357 -16.51 -26.21 -71.25
C GLU A 357 -16.47 -27.52 -72.05
N LEU A 358 -15.70 -28.51 -71.58
CA LEU A 358 -15.68 -29.86 -72.16
C LEU A 358 -17.03 -30.56 -72.05
N SER A 359 -17.68 -30.49 -70.88
CA SER A 359 -19.00 -31.05 -70.62
C SER A 359 -20.07 -30.43 -71.54
N SER A 360 -20.08 -29.10 -71.66
CA SER A 360 -20.95 -28.37 -72.60
C SER A 360 -20.72 -28.77 -74.05
N SER A 361 -19.45 -28.93 -74.47
CA SER A 361 -19.11 -29.41 -75.82
C SER A 361 -19.57 -30.85 -76.09
N LEU A 362 -19.45 -31.74 -75.11
CA LEU A 362 -19.94 -33.11 -75.20
C LEU A 362 -21.47 -33.16 -75.22
N GLN A 363 -22.15 -32.36 -74.40
CA GLN A 363 -23.61 -32.24 -74.40
C GLN A 363 -24.11 -31.73 -75.76
N GLN A 364 -23.47 -30.71 -76.35
CA GLN A 364 -23.81 -30.20 -77.68
C GLN A 364 -23.70 -31.28 -78.76
N LYS A 365 -22.60 -32.07 -78.76
CA LYS A 365 -22.39 -33.19 -79.69
C LYS A 365 -23.41 -34.32 -79.50
N LEU A 366 -23.80 -34.59 -78.25
CA LEU A 366 -24.81 -35.59 -77.93
C LEU A 366 -26.19 -35.15 -78.43
N CYS A 367 -26.54 -33.86 -78.31
CA CYS A 367 -27.77 -33.31 -78.90
C CYS A 367 -27.75 -33.38 -80.43
N SER A 368 -26.65 -32.99 -81.11
CA SER A 368 -26.60 -33.07 -82.58
C SER A 368 -26.70 -34.52 -83.08
N PHE A 369 -26.03 -35.47 -82.42
CA PHE A 369 -26.15 -36.89 -82.75
C PHE A 369 -27.56 -37.45 -82.47
N GLN A 370 -28.24 -36.99 -81.41
CA GLN A 370 -29.64 -37.34 -81.17
C GLN A 370 -30.56 -36.80 -82.27
N GLU A 371 -30.35 -35.57 -82.75
CA GLU A 371 -31.10 -35.04 -83.89
C GLU A 371 -30.84 -35.82 -85.19
N GLU A 372 -29.59 -36.21 -85.46
CA GLU A 372 -29.22 -37.04 -86.62
C GLU A 372 -29.90 -38.41 -86.54
N MET A 373 -29.81 -39.10 -85.40
CA MET A 373 -30.51 -40.37 -85.14
C MET A 373 -32.04 -40.27 -85.25
N ILE A 374 -32.64 -39.11 -84.93
CA ILE A 374 -34.08 -38.86 -85.13
C ILE A 374 -34.39 -38.67 -86.62
N LYS A 375 -33.57 -37.92 -87.36
CA LYS A 375 -33.73 -37.70 -88.81
C LYS A 375 -33.62 -39.02 -89.58
N GLU A 376 -32.58 -39.83 -89.30
CA GLU A 376 -32.42 -41.17 -89.88
C GLU A 376 -33.62 -42.08 -89.55
N ARG A 377 -34.11 -42.07 -88.30
CA ARG A 377 -35.29 -42.85 -87.94
C ARG A 377 -36.53 -42.40 -88.72
N SER A 378 -36.79 -41.11 -88.84
CA SER A 378 -37.95 -40.63 -89.61
C SER A 378 -37.86 -41.01 -91.09
N LEU A 379 -36.65 -41.04 -91.67
CA LEU A 379 -36.45 -41.53 -93.04
C LEU A 379 -36.77 -43.02 -93.15
N PHE A 380 -36.30 -43.86 -92.22
CA PHE A 380 -36.65 -45.29 -92.21
C PHE A 380 -38.14 -45.55 -91.92
N GLU A 381 -38.80 -44.71 -91.11
CA GLU A 381 -40.24 -44.79 -90.86
C GLU A 381 -41.06 -44.41 -92.11
N ASP A 382 -40.63 -43.39 -92.87
CA ASP A 382 -41.24 -43.00 -94.16
C ASP A 382 -40.95 -44.03 -95.28
N GLU A 383 -39.73 -44.57 -95.37
CA GLU A 383 -39.38 -45.64 -96.31
C GLU A 383 -40.19 -46.93 -96.05
N LEU A 384 -40.26 -47.36 -94.78
CA LEU A 384 -41.07 -48.52 -94.38
C LEU A 384 -42.56 -48.30 -94.70
N ARG A 385 -43.05 -47.08 -94.50
CA ARG A 385 -44.42 -46.70 -94.86
C ARG A 385 -44.65 -46.77 -96.37
N GLN A 386 -43.73 -46.26 -97.19
CA GLN A 386 -43.84 -46.38 -98.65
C GLN A 386 -43.88 -47.86 -99.08
N VAL A 387 -43.04 -48.71 -98.50
CA VAL A 387 -43.03 -50.16 -98.80
C VAL A 387 -44.34 -50.84 -98.39
N LEU A 388 -44.98 -50.41 -97.30
CA LEU A 388 -46.31 -50.89 -96.89
C LEU A 388 -47.41 -50.40 -97.84
N ASP A 389 -47.43 -49.11 -98.20
CA ASP A 389 -48.37 -48.56 -99.18
C ASP A 389 -48.22 -49.27 -100.56
N GLU A 390 -46.98 -49.56 -100.99
CA GLU A 390 -46.70 -50.34 -102.20
C GLU A 390 -47.21 -51.78 -102.11
N LEU A 391 -46.99 -52.46 -100.97
CA LEU A 391 -47.47 -53.81 -100.70
C LEU A 391 -49.00 -53.91 -100.74
N ASP A 392 -49.72 -52.97 -100.13
CA ASP A 392 -51.18 -52.89 -100.21
C ASP A 392 -51.65 -52.73 -101.67
N THR A 393 -50.96 -51.93 -102.49
CA THR A 393 -51.30 -51.84 -103.93
C THR A 393 -50.96 -53.10 -104.71
N LEU A 394 -50.03 -53.94 -104.24
CA LEU A 394 -49.72 -55.23 -104.86
C LEU A 394 -50.78 -56.27 -104.47
N GLN A 395 -51.17 -56.33 -103.19
CA GLN A 395 -52.25 -57.21 -102.73
C GLN A 395 -53.57 -56.92 -103.46
N HIS A 396 -53.94 -55.65 -103.63
CA HIS A 396 -55.14 -55.31 -104.42
C HIS A 396 -55.04 -55.69 -105.91
N LYS A 397 -53.84 -55.74 -106.51
CA LYS A 397 -53.63 -56.25 -107.88
C LYS A 397 -53.69 -57.78 -107.92
N GLU A 398 -53.18 -58.45 -106.91
CA GLU A 398 -53.25 -59.91 -106.74
C GLU A 398 -54.71 -60.37 -106.57
N GLU A 399 -55.46 -59.77 -105.63
CA GLU A 399 -56.90 -59.97 -105.47
C GLU A 399 -57.67 -59.72 -106.78
N GLN A 400 -57.28 -58.72 -107.58
CA GLN A 400 -57.89 -58.44 -108.87
C GLN A 400 -57.54 -59.52 -109.91
N ALA A 401 -56.32 -60.06 -109.89
CA ALA A 401 -55.88 -61.14 -110.76
C ALA A 401 -56.57 -62.47 -110.40
N GLU A 402 -56.69 -62.83 -109.12
CA GLU A 402 -57.47 -64.00 -108.66
C GLU A 402 -58.93 -63.93 -109.12
N ARG A 403 -59.57 -62.75 -109.00
CA ARG A 403 -60.93 -62.47 -109.50
C ARG A 403 -61.06 -62.49 -111.04
N LEU A 404 -59.96 -62.60 -111.77
CA LEU A 404 -59.91 -62.81 -113.22
C LEU A 404 -59.58 -64.26 -113.57
N CYS A 405 -58.66 -64.91 -112.85
CA CYS A 405 -58.34 -66.34 -112.98
C CYS A 405 -59.58 -67.19 -112.71
N THR A 406 -60.24 -67.00 -111.56
CA THR A 406 -61.48 -67.71 -111.19
C THR A 406 -62.60 -67.57 -112.22
N LYS A 407 -62.72 -66.41 -112.89
CA LYS A 407 -63.67 -66.23 -114.01
C LYS A 407 -63.25 -67.01 -115.26
N LYS A 408 -61.94 -67.06 -115.56
CA LYS A 408 -61.40 -67.80 -116.72
C LYS A 408 -61.42 -69.31 -116.51
N GLU A 409 -61.29 -69.76 -115.27
CA GLU A 409 -61.51 -71.16 -114.86
C GLU A 409 -62.99 -71.55 -115.05
N ALA A 410 -63.94 -70.72 -114.60
CA ALA A 410 -65.36 -70.95 -114.86
C ALA A 410 -65.72 -70.95 -116.36
N GLU A 411 -65.17 -70.03 -117.16
CA GLU A 411 -65.31 -70.04 -118.64
C GLU A 411 -64.69 -71.30 -119.28
N LEU A 412 -63.67 -71.90 -118.65
CA LEU A 412 -63.04 -73.14 -119.10
C LEU A 412 -63.88 -74.36 -118.72
N GLU A 413 -64.43 -74.41 -117.51
CA GLU A 413 -65.36 -75.47 -117.10
C GLU A 413 -66.62 -75.49 -117.96
N GLU A 414 -67.22 -74.33 -118.26
CA GLU A 414 -68.37 -74.22 -119.16
C GLU A 414 -68.05 -74.77 -120.56
N LYS A 415 -66.88 -74.40 -121.12
CA LYS A 415 -66.42 -74.91 -122.43
C LYS A 415 -66.09 -76.41 -122.39
N ASN A 416 -65.51 -76.91 -121.31
CA ASN A 416 -65.20 -78.32 -121.14
C ASN A 416 -66.49 -79.15 -121.00
N ALA A 417 -67.51 -78.65 -120.28
CA ALA A 417 -68.83 -79.27 -120.20
C ALA A 417 -69.51 -79.30 -121.57
N ALA A 418 -69.51 -78.18 -122.31
CA ALA A 418 -70.07 -78.11 -123.66
C ALA A 418 -69.32 -79.04 -124.65
N HIS A 419 -67.99 -79.15 -124.54
CA HIS A 419 -67.19 -80.06 -125.36
C HIS A 419 -67.46 -81.54 -125.01
N THR A 420 -67.65 -81.86 -123.74
CA THR A 420 -68.05 -83.20 -123.27
C THR A 420 -69.44 -83.56 -123.82
N GLN A 421 -70.40 -82.64 -123.78
CA GLN A 421 -71.74 -82.81 -124.33
C GLN A 421 -71.71 -82.99 -125.87
N ALA A 422 -70.89 -82.21 -126.58
CA ALA A 422 -70.70 -82.37 -128.02
C ALA A 422 -70.05 -83.72 -128.39
N THR A 423 -69.15 -84.23 -127.54
CA THR A 423 -68.50 -85.55 -127.70
C THR A 423 -69.51 -86.69 -127.50
N LEU A 424 -70.39 -86.60 -126.50
CA LEU A 424 -71.49 -87.55 -126.31
C LEU A 424 -72.45 -87.59 -127.51
N LEU A 425 -72.84 -86.43 -128.05
CA LEU A 425 -73.68 -86.33 -129.25
C LEU A 425 -72.99 -86.83 -130.54
N LEU A 426 -71.66 -86.83 -130.58
CA LEU A 426 -70.89 -87.49 -131.65
C LEU A 426 -70.88 -89.02 -131.47
N GLN A 427 -70.81 -89.50 -130.23
CA GLN A 427 -70.80 -90.93 -129.93
C GLN A 427 -72.18 -91.57 -130.17
N GLU A 428 -73.29 -90.94 -129.78
CA GLU A 428 -74.64 -91.41 -130.15
C GLU A 428 -74.82 -91.55 -131.67
N LYS A 429 -74.25 -90.63 -132.45
CA LYS A 429 -74.27 -90.69 -133.93
C LYS A 429 -73.39 -91.81 -134.48
N TYR A 430 -72.26 -92.09 -133.84
CA TYR A 430 -71.39 -93.22 -134.19
C TYR A 430 -72.10 -94.55 -133.94
N ASP A 431 -72.68 -94.74 -132.76
CA ASP A 431 -73.39 -95.97 -132.39
C ASP A 431 -74.63 -96.21 -133.27
N SER A 432 -75.35 -95.14 -133.64
CA SER A 432 -76.43 -95.16 -134.63
C SER A 432 -75.95 -95.61 -136.03
N ALA A 433 -74.78 -95.17 -136.48
CA ALA A 433 -74.19 -95.63 -137.75
C ALA A 433 -73.78 -97.11 -137.69
N VAL A 434 -73.24 -97.58 -136.56
CA VAL A 434 -72.87 -99.00 -136.35
C VAL A 434 -74.08 -99.93 -136.42
N GLN A 435 -75.22 -99.54 -135.84
CA GLN A 435 -76.47 -100.33 -135.97
C GLN A 435 -76.90 -100.48 -137.44
N ASN A 436 -76.84 -99.41 -138.24
CA ASN A 436 -77.20 -99.46 -139.66
C ASN A 436 -76.26 -100.34 -140.50
N LEU A 437 -74.97 -100.42 -140.15
CA LEU A 437 -74.01 -101.30 -140.83
C LEU A 437 -74.28 -102.79 -140.57
N SER A 438 -74.79 -103.15 -139.39
CA SER A 438 -75.09 -104.55 -139.04
C SER A 438 -76.12 -105.21 -139.99
N HIS A 439 -77.04 -104.43 -140.55
CA HIS A 439 -78.07 -104.93 -141.48
C HIS A 439 -77.50 -105.29 -142.86
N VAL A 440 -76.39 -104.67 -143.27
CA VAL A 440 -75.73 -104.90 -144.58
C VAL A 440 -74.79 -106.09 -144.53
N THR A 441 -74.06 -106.29 -143.43
CA THR A 441 -73.14 -107.43 -143.25
C THR A 441 -73.87 -108.78 -143.43
N ALA A 442 -75.09 -108.89 -142.91
CA ALA A 442 -75.92 -110.10 -143.00
C ALA A 442 -76.30 -110.54 -144.43
N GLN A 443 -76.09 -109.70 -145.46
CA GLN A 443 -76.28 -110.08 -146.87
C GLN A 443 -74.99 -110.53 -147.57
N PHE A 444 -73.81 -110.26 -147.01
CA PHE A 444 -72.51 -110.59 -147.64
C PHE A 444 -71.92 -111.93 -147.18
N GLU A 445 -72.35 -112.46 -146.04
CA GLU A 445 -71.79 -113.69 -145.46
C GLU A 445 -72.24 -114.97 -146.20
N SER A 446 -73.33 -114.94 -146.96
CA SER A 446 -73.87 -116.12 -147.66
C SER A 446 -73.11 -116.53 -148.93
N TYR A 447 -72.12 -115.75 -149.39
CA TYR A 447 -71.41 -116.00 -150.65
C TYR A 447 -69.91 -116.31 -150.50
N LYS A 448 -69.33 -116.18 -149.29
CA LYS A 448 -67.88 -116.38 -149.06
C LYS A 448 -67.51 -117.77 -148.52
N ALA A 449 -68.49 -118.64 -148.29
CA ALA A 449 -68.32 -119.93 -147.59
C ALA A 449 -67.86 -121.12 -148.48
N LEU A 450 -67.20 -120.87 -149.62
CA LEU A 450 -66.75 -121.94 -150.55
C LEU A 450 -65.23 -122.01 -150.78
N THR A 451 -64.42 -121.14 -150.16
CA THR A 451 -62.95 -121.22 -150.19
C THR A 451 -62.39 -121.30 -148.77
N VAL A 452 -62.79 -122.38 -148.10
CA VAL A 452 -62.17 -122.89 -146.86
C VAL A 452 -61.01 -123.82 -147.24
N SER A 453 -60.03 -123.98 -146.36
CA SER A 453 -58.99 -125.03 -146.38
C SER A 453 -57.93 -124.96 -147.49
N GLU A 454 -56.95 -124.07 -147.30
CA GLU A 454 -55.56 -124.50 -147.06
C GLU A 454 -55.01 -123.55 -145.96
N ILE A 455 -55.11 -123.97 -144.70
CA ILE A 455 -54.07 -124.70 -143.93
C ILE A 455 -52.90 -123.75 -143.63
N GLU A 456 -52.74 -123.24 -142.40
CA GLU A 456 -52.58 -123.96 -141.12
C GLU A 456 -51.25 -124.72 -141.03
N ASP A 457 -50.15 -124.06 -141.40
CA ASP A 457 -48.84 -124.39 -140.85
C ASP A 457 -48.55 -123.52 -139.61
N LEU A 458 -48.15 -124.18 -138.52
CA LEU A 458 -48.11 -123.65 -137.16
C LEU A 458 -46.72 -123.12 -136.76
N LYS A 459 -46.67 -122.33 -135.68
CA LYS A 459 -45.47 -121.91 -134.92
C LYS A 459 -44.60 -120.87 -135.68
N LEU A 460 -44.19 -119.76 -135.06
CA LEU A 460 -43.37 -119.77 -133.86
C LEU A 460 -43.64 -118.59 -132.90
N GLU A 461 -44.45 -118.85 -131.87
CA GLU A 461 -44.54 -118.01 -130.67
C GLU A 461 -43.62 -118.60 -129.59
N ASN A 462 -42.30 -118.34 -129.62
CA ASN A 462 -41.42 -118.64 -128.48
C ASN A 462 -40.02 -117.96 -128.48
N SER A 463 -39.89 -116.67 -128.84
CA SER A 463 -38.57 -115.99 -128.88
C SER A 463 -38.64 -114.48 -128.67
N SER A 464 -39.09 -114.01 -127.49
CA SER A 464 -39.04 -112.57 -127.14
C SER A 464 -39.01 -112.28 -125.63
N LEU A 465 -39.63 -113.10 -124.78
CA LEU A 465 -39.72 -112.86 -123.33
C LEU A 465 -38.48 -113.32 -122.53
N GLN A 466 -37.27 -113.18 -123.09
CA GLN A 466 -36.00 -113.51 -122.41
C GLN A 466 -34.97 -112.36 -122.41
N GLU A 467 -35.38 -111.15 -122.78
CA GLU A 467 -34.53 -109.96 -122.91
C GLU A 467 -34.83 -108.86 -121.85
N LYS A 468 -35.22 -109.25 -120.62
CA LYS A 468 -35.57 -108.29 -119.54
C LYS A 468 -34.88 -108.51 -118.19
N VAL A 469 -33.95 -109.47 -118.08
CA VAL A 469 -33.20 -109.75 -116.83
C VAL A 469 -31.80 -109.13 -116.84
N ALA A 470 -31.25 -108.78 -118.01
CA ALA A 470 -29.84 -108.38 -118.16
C ALA A 470 -29.50 -106.90 -117.81
N ASN A 471 -30.49 -106.07 -117.47
CA ASN A 471 -30.31 -104.61 -117.27
C ASN A 471 -30.50 -104.15 -115.81
N ALA A 472 -30.30 -105.03 -114.82
CA ALA A 472 -30.50 -104.74 -113.40
C ALA A 472 -29.21 -104.74 -112.55
N GLU A 473 -28.04 -104.98 -113.15
CA GLU A 473 -26.75 -105.12 -112.45
C GLU A 473 -25.80 -103.92 -112.68
N LYS A 474 -26.35 -102.71 -112.82
CA LYS A 474 -25.55 -101.48 -113.06
C LYS A 474 -26.08 -100.20 -112.38
N SER A 475 -26.83 -100.34 -111.28
CA SER A 475 -27.36 -99.21 -110.49
C SER A 475 -27.06 -99.30 -108.99
N THR A 476 -26.20 -100.23 -108.58
CA THR A 476 -25.84 -100.50 -107.18
C THR A 476 -24.51 -99.86 -106.76
N GLU A 477 -23.61 -99.54 -107.70
CA GLU A 477 -22.30 -98.94 -107.38
C GLU A 477 -22.39 -97.42 -107.15
N ASP A 478 -23.19 -96.69 -107.94
CA ASP A 478 -23.37 -95.23 -107.79
C ASP A 478 -23.99 -94.84 -106.43
N VAL A 479 -24.94 -95.64 -105.93
CA VAL A 479 -25.57 -95.42 -104.61
C VAL A 479 -24.57 -95.58 -103.47
N GLN A 480 -23.66 -96.56 -103.58
CA GLN A 480 -22.66 -96.83 -102.54
C GLN A 480 -21.64 -95.69 -102.40
N HIS A 481 -21.23 -95.07 -103.53
CA HIS A 481 -20.34 -93.91 -103.51
C HIS A 481 -21.03 -92.64 -102.98
N GLN A 482 -22.32 -92.46 -103.25
CA GLN A 482 -23.06 -91.29 -102.76
C GLN A 482 -23.29 -91.33 -101.24
N ILE A 483 -23.52 -92.52 -100.67
CA ILE A 483 -23.64 -92.71 -99.21
C ILE A 483 -22.32 -92.34 -98.50
N LEU A 484 -21.19 -92.89 -98.94
CA LEU A 484 -19.87 -92.62 -98.32
C LEU A 484 -19.48 -91.13 -98.35
N ALA A 485 -19.89 -90.39 -99.38
CA ALA A 485 -19.70 -88.94 -99.46
C ALA A 485 -20.57 -88.16 -98.45
N THR A 486 -21.79 -88.64 -98.16
CA THR A 486 -22.63 -88.03 -97.11
C THR A 486 -22.17 -88.39 -95.70
N GLU A 487 -21.61 -89.58 -95.49
CA GLU A 487 -21.08 -90.00 -94.18
C GLU A 487 -19.82 -89.23 -93.78
N SER A 488 -18.90 -88.92 -94.71
CA SER A 488 -17.73 -88.10 -94.40
C SER A 488 -18.12 -86.65 -94.03
N ALA A 489 -19.03 -86.04 -94.78
CA ALA A 489 -19.58 -84.72 -94.46
C ALA A 489 -20.28 -84.71 -93.08
N ASN A 490 -21.08 -85.72 -92.77
CA ASN A 490 -21.73 -85.85 -91.46
C ASN A 490 -20.73 -86.05 -90.31
N GLN A 491 -19.60 -86.73 -90.53
CA GLN A 491 -18.50 -86.79 -89.53
C GLN A 491 -17.84 -85.42 -89.31
N GLU A 492 -17.71 -84.59 -90.34
CA GLU A 492 -17.15 -83.25 -90.20
C GLU A 492 -18.12 -82.29 -89.50
N TYR A 493 -19.43 -82.35 -89.79
CA TYR A 493 -20.44 -81.65 -89.01
C TYR A 493 -20.47 -82.10 -87.54
N ALA A 494 -20.32 -83.40 -87.26
CA ALA A 494 -20.23 -83.91 -85.89
C ALA A 494 -18.98 -83.39 -85.15
N ARG A 495 -17.82 -83.32 -85.83
CA ARG A 495 -16.60 -82.69 -85.26
C ARG A 495 -16.80 -81.20 -85.02
N MET A 496 -17.42 -80.48 -85.95
CA MET A 496 -17.67 -79.03 -85.83
C MET A 496 -18.62 -78.71 -84.67
N LEU A 497 -19.70 -79.48 -84.50
CA LEU A 497 -20.60 -79.35 -83.36
C LEU A 497 -19.88 -79.62 -82.03
N LEU A 498 -19.03 -80.65 -81.98
CA LEU A 498 -18.28 -81.01 -80.76
C LEU A 498 -17.19 -79.98 -80.42
N ASP A 499 -16.52 -79.41 -81.42
CA ASP A 499 -15.58 -78.28 -81.26
C ASP A 499 -16.30 -77.00 -80.79
N LEU A 500 -17.46 -76.66 -81.37
CA LEU A 500 -18.30 -75.55 -80.91
C LEU A 500 -18.79 -75.75 -79.47
N GLN A 501 -19.22 -76.95 -79.11
CA GLN A 501 -19.65 -77.29 -77.75
C GLN A 501 -18.47 -77.22 -76.76
N THR A 502 -17.28 -77.66 -77.17
CA THR A 502 -16.06 -77.57 -76.35
C THR A 502 -15.60 -76.12 -76.16
N LYS A 503 -15.65 -75.30 -77.21
CA LYS A 503 -15.36 -73.86 -77.15
C LYS A 503 -16.38 -73.09 -76.30
N SER A 504 -17.66 -73.47 -76.37
CA SER A 504 -18.70 -72.94 -75.50
C SER A 504 -18.43 -73.25 -74.03
N ALA A 505 -18.11 -74.51 -73.70
CA ALA A 505 -17.76 -74.92 -72.34
C ALA A 505 -16.50 -74.21 -71.80
N LEU A 506 -15.48 -74.00 -72.64
CA LEU A 506 -14.29 -73.22 -72.28
C LEU A 506 -14.63 -71.75 -72.02
N LYS A 507 -15.47 -71.12 -72.85
CA LYS A 507 -15.92 -69.74 -72.61
C LYS A 507 -16.81 -69.61 -71.37
N GLU A 508 -17.64 -70.60 -71.08
CA GLU A 508 -18.42 -70.64 -69.85
C GLU A 508 -17.51 -70.80 -68.60
N ALA A 509 -16.40 -71.54 -68.71
CA ALA A 509 -15.40 -71.66 -67.65
C ALA A 509 -14.63 -70.35 -67.44
N GLU A 510 -14.16 -69.68 -68.51
CA GLU A 510 -13.54 -68.35 -68.43
C GLU A 510 -14.47 -67.32 -67.76
N ILE A 511 -15.77 -67.31 -68.13
CA ILE A 511 -16.78 -66.43 -67.52
C ILE A 511 -16.97 -66.75 -66.03
N LYS A 512 -16.92 -68.02 -65.63
CA LYS A 512 -16.98 -68.43 -64.21
C LYS A 512 -15.74 -68.00 -63.42
N GLU A 513 -14.55 -68.03 -64.02
CA GLU A 513 -13.32 -67.56 -63.39
C GLU A 513 -13.27 -66.02 -63.28
N ILE A 514 -13.71 -65.30 -64.31
CA ILE A 514 -13.83 -63.83 -64.30
C ILE A 514 -14.90 -63.36 -63.29
N THR A 515 -16.05 -64.05 -63.19
CA THR A 515 -17.06 -63.72 -62.17
C THR A 515 -16.60 -64.09 -60.76
N ALA A 516 -15.93 -65.23 -60.54
CA ALA A 516 -15.37 -65.57 -59.23
C ALA A 516 -14.27 -64.59 -58.76
N SER A 517 -13.35 -64.21 -59.65
CA SER A 517 -12.27 -63.26 -59.33
C SER A 517 -12.75 -61.83 -59.12
N SER A 518 -13.75 -61.37 -59.89
CA SER A 518 -14.40 -60.08 -59.65
C SER A 518 -15.24 -60.05 -58.37
N LEU A 519 -16.01 -61.11 -58.06
CA LEU A 519 -16.72 -61.26 -56.78
C LEU A 519 -15.77 -61.22 -55.58
N LYS A 520 -14.61 -61.90 -55.67
CA LYS A 520 -13.58 -61.81 -54.63
C LYS A 520 -13.11 -60.37 -54.45
N LYS A 521 -12.76 -59.66 -55.54
CA LYS A 521 -12.29 -58.27 -55.47
C LYS A 521 -13.34 -57.30 -54.94
N ILE A 522 -14.63 -57.54 -55.24
CA ILE A 522 -15.76 -56.80 -54.64
C ILE A 522 -15.85 -57.07 -53.14
N THR A 523 -15.67 -58.32 -52.71
CA THR A 523 -15.70 -58.71 -51.29
C THR A 523 -14.52 -58.08 -50.52
N ASP A 524 -13.32 -58.09 -51.10
CA ASP A 524 -12.12 -57.47 -50.52
C ASP A 524 -12.32 -55.95 -50.36
N LEU A 525 -12.88 -55.26 -51.36
CA LEU A 525 -13.23 -53.84 -51.29
C LEU A 525 -14.34 -53.53 -50.26
N GLN A 526 -15.38 -54.37 -50.17
CA GLN A 526 -16.44 -54.22 -49.17
C GLN A 526 -15.91 -54.38 -47.73
N ASN A 527 -14.91 -55.25 -47.53
CA ASN A 527 -14.27 -55.41 -46.22
C ASN A 527 -13.35 -54.23 -45.90
N GLN A 528 -12.61 -53.70 -46.88
CA GLN A 528 -11.82 -52.47 -46.71
C GLN A 528 -12.70 -51.27 -46.34
N LEU A 529 -13.85 -51.09 -47.02
CA LEU A 529 -14.78 -50.00 -46.73
C LEU A 529 -15.35 -50.07 -45.31
N LYS A 530 -15.80 -51.27 -44.88
CA LYS A 530 -16.25 -51.51 -43.49
C LYS A 530 -15.16 -51.20 -42.45
N GLN A 531 -13.92 -51.57 -42.73
CA GLN A 531 -12.81 -51.30 -41.82
C GLN A 531 -12.51 -49.80 -41.72
N GLN A 532 -12.60 -49.06 -42.83
CA GLN A 532 -12.53 -47.59 -42.81
C GLN A 532 -13.70 -46.97 -42.03
N ASP A 533 -14.93 -47.46 -42.19
CA ASP A 533 -16.09 -47.00 -41.41
C ASP A 533 -15.90 -47.23 -39.90
N GLU A 534 -15.37 -48.39 -39.49
CA GLU A 534 -15.06 -48.67 -38.07
C GLU A 534 -13.91 -47.80 -37.55
N ASP A 535 -12.83 -47.58 -38.31
CA ASP A 535 -11.73 -46.72 -37.94
C ASP A 535 -12.16 -45.23 -37.82
N PHE A 536 -12.97 -44.72 -38.76
CA PHE A 536 -13.55 -43.37 -38.66
C PHE A 536 -14.47 -43.23 -37.43
N LYS A 537 -15.34 -44.23 -37.19
CA LYS A 537 -16.24 -44.23 -36.03
C LYS A 537 -15.49 -44.26 -34.71
N LYS A 538 -14.36 -44.97 -34.65
CA LYS A 538 -13.45 -44.98 -33.49
C LYS A 538 -12.75 -43.63 -33.30
N GLN A 539 -12.22 -43.03 -34.37
CA GLN A 539 -11.62 -41.69 -34.32
C GLN A 539 -12.62 -40.63 -33.84
N LEU A 540 -13.90 -40.72 -34.27
CA LEU A 540 -14.96 -39.82 -33.81
C LEU A 540 -15.20 -39.93 -32.30
N ALA A 541 -15.30 -41.16 -31.77
CA ALA A 541 -15.45 -41.39 -30.33
C ALA A 541 -14.25 -40.93 -29.50
N GLU A 542 -13.03 -41.06 -30.05
CA GLU A 542 -11.80 -40.56 -29.42
C GLU A 542 -11.69 -39.01 -29.47
N GLU A 543 -12.26 -38.35 -30.49
CA GLU A 543 -12.49 -36.90 -30.47
C GLU A 543 -13.52 -36.50 -29.41
N GLU A 544 -14.69 -37.15 -29.37
CA GLU A 544 -15.77 -36.82 -28.42
C GLU A 544 -15.34 -36.98 -26.96
N ALA A 545 -14.64 -38.07 -26.62
CA ALA A 545 -14.08 -38.28 -25.29
C ALA A 545 -13.06 -37.19 -24.91
N ARG A 546 -12.21 -36.79 -25.86
CA ARG A 546 -11.20 -35.73 -25.67
C ARG A 546 -11.81 -34.33 -25.67
N LYS A 547 -12.94 -34.09 -26.34
CA LYS A 547 -13.74 -32.87 -26.26
C LYS A 547 -14.40 -32.73 -24.90
N CYS A 548 -15.04 -33.80 -24.40
CA CYS A 548 -15.60 -33.86 -23.05
C CYS A 548 -14.52 -33.59 -21.97
N GLY A 549 -13.34 -34.20 -22.11
CA GLY A 549 -12.19 -33.91 -21.25
C GLY A 549 -11.77 -32.43 -21.25
N LYS A 550 -11.69 -31.80 -22.44
CA LYS A 550 -11.39 -30.37 -22.59
C LYS A 550 -12.50 -29.48 -22.00
N GLU A 551 -13.77 -29.83 -22.19
CA GLU A 551 -14.91 -29.09 -21.66
C GLU A 551 -14.91 -29.08 -20.12
N ASN A 552 -14.56 -30.21 -19.48
CA ASN A 552 -14.37 -30.27 -18.03
C ASN A 552 -13.23 -29.34 -17.55
N THR A 553 -12.04 -29.41 -18.15
CA THR A 553 -10.93 -28.51 -17.77
C THR A 553 -11.25 -27.03 -18.06
N MET A 554 -12.06 -26.75 -19.07
CA MET A 554 -12.52 -25.40 -19.39
C MET A 554 -13.53 -24.88 -18.36
N ALA A 555 -14.38 -25.75 -17.80
CA ALA A 555 -15.25 -25.42 -16.68
C ALA A 555 -14.45 -25.13 -15.40
N GLU A 556 -13.49 -25.98 -15.05
CA GLU A 556 -12.59 -25.80 -13.89
C GLU A 556 -11.84 -24.45 -13.96
N LEU A 557 -11.23 -24.14 -15.11
CA LEU A 557 -10.58 -22.84 -15.35
C LEU A 557 -11.54 -21.65 -15.28
N THR A 558 -12.81 -21.84 -15.66
CA THR A 558 -13.85 -20.80 -15.58
C THR A 558 -14.28 -20.55 -14.14
N GLU A 559 -14.43 -21.59 -13.32
CA GLU A 559 -14.68 -21.47 -11.89
C GLU A 559 -13.52 -20.79 -11.16
N GLU A 560 -12.27 -21.17 -11.46
CA GLU A 560 -11.10 -20.52 -10.86
C GLU A 560 -10.96 -19.05 -11.29
N MET A 561 -11.18 -18.72 -12.57
CA MET A 561 -11.23 -17.32 -13.03
C MET A 561 -12.28 -16.50 -12.25
N ASN A 562 -13.47 -17.07 -12.02
CA ASN A 562 -14.54 -16.37 -11.30
C ASN A 562 -14.22 -16.20 -9.81
N LYS A 563 -13.56 -17.19 -9.18
CA LYS A 563 -13.03 -17.11 -7.81
C LYS A 563 -11.97 -16.01 -7.68
N TRP A 564 -11.03 -15.91 -8.61
CA TRP A 564 -10.01 -14.84 -8.60
C TRP A 564 -10.61 -13.46 -8.87
N ARG A 565 -11.62 -13.36 -9.75
CA ARG A 565 -12.39 -12.11 -9.96
C ARG A 565 -13.04 -11.62 -8.67
N LEU A 566 -13.77 -12.50 -7.97
CA LEU A 566 -14.43 -12.16 -6.71
C LEU A 566 -13.44 -11.72 -5.63
N LEU A 567 -12.30 -12.41 -5.49
CA LEU A 567 -11.24 -12.03 -4.56
C LEU A 567 -10.60 -10.66 -4.92
N TYR A 568 -10.46 -10.36 -6.21
CA TYR A 568 -9.97 -9.06 -6.68
C TYR A 568 -10.97 -7.93 -6.43
N GLU A 569 -12.26 -8.15 -6.71
CA GLU A 569 -13.33 -7.19 -6.44
C GLU A 569 -13.46 -6.91 -4.93
N GLU A 570 -13.44 -7.95 -4.08
CA GLU A 570 -13.50 -7.80 -2.63
C GLU A 570 -12.25 -7.10 -2.06
N LEU A 571 -11.06 -7.33 -2.64
CA LEU A 571 -9.84 -6.61 -2.28
C LEU A 571 -9.91 -5.15 -2.73
N TYR A 572 -10.36 -4.88 -3.96
CA TYR A 572 -10.49 -3.54 -4.51
C TYR A 572 -11.46 -2.68 -3.69
N ASP A 573 -12.64 -3.20 -3.34
CA ASP A 573 -13.61 -2.48 -2.50
C ASP A 573 -13.10 -2.25 -1.07
N LYS A 574 -12.20 -3.12 -0.54
CA LYS A 574 -11.49 -2.86 0.72
C LYS A 574 -10.39 -1.80 0.59
N THR A 575 -9.70 -1.72 -0.55
CA THR A 575 -8.63 -0.72 -0.80
C THR A 575 -9.17 0.67 -1.13
N LYS A 576 -10.28 0.74 -1.86
CA LYS A 576 -10.96 1.97 -2.31
C LYS A 576 -11.23 3.03 -1.23
N PRO A 577 -11.73 2.72 -0.01
CA PRO A 577 -11.89 3.73 1.04
C PRO A 577 -10.56 4.32 1.53
N PHE A 578 -9.46 3.54 1.52
CA PHE A 578 -8.14 4.08 1.88
C PHE A 578 -7.60 5.01 0.79
N GLN A 579 -7.86 4.74 -0.50
CA GLN A 579 -7.54 5.68 -1.58
C GLN A 579 -8.28 7.00 -1.38
N LEU A 580 -9.61 6.95 -1.17
CA LEU A 580 -10.42 8.16 -0.91
C LEU A 580 -9.97 8.93 0.34
N GLN A 581 -9.46 8.23 1.36
CA GLN A 581 -8.88 8.85 2.54
C GLN A 581 -7.53 9.54 2.25
N LEU A 582 -6.68 8.94 1.42
CA LEU A 582 -5.42 9.57 0.98
C LEU A 582 -5.69 10.79 0.08
N ASP A 583 -6.65 10.68 -0.84
CA ASP A 583 -7.08 11.81 -1.70
C ASP A 583 -7.60 12.98 -0.85
N ALA A 584 -8.36 12.69 0.21
CA ALA A 584 -8.85 13.68 1.17
C ALA A 584 -7.73 14.33 1.99
N PHE A 585 -6.75 13.54 2.48
CA PHE A 585 -5.60 14.08 3.20
C PHE A 585 -4.68 14.93 2.29
N GLU A 586 -4.53 14.58 1.01
CA GLU A 586 -3.82 15.45 0.06
C GLU A 586 -4.59 16.75 -0.19
N ALA A 587 -5.92 16.69 -0.36
CA ALA A 587 -6.74 17.90 -0.49
C ALA A 587 -6.63 18.82 0.75
N GLU A 588 -6.68 18.26 1.97
CA GLU A 588 -6.49 19.00 3.23
C GLU A 588 -5.09 19.63 3.32
N LYS A 589 -4.04 18.86 3.02
CA LYS A 589 -2.65 19.33 2.95
C LYS A 589 -2.49 20.50 1.96
N GLN A 590 -3.10 20.42 0.78
CA GLN A 590 -3.06 21.51 -0.20
C GLN A 590 -3.86 22.74 0.28
N ALA A 591 -5.00 22.56 0.94
CA ALA A 591 -5.76 23.65 1.54
C ALA A 591 -4.94 24.39 2.62
N LEU A 592 -4.36 23.64 3.57
CA LEU A 592 -3.51 24.20 4.63
C LEU A 592 -2.25 24.90 4.09
N LEU A 593 -1.65 24.39 3.01
CA LEU A 593 -0.48 25.01 2.37
C LEU A 593 -0.85 26.34 1.68
N ASN A 594 -2.04 26.40 1.06
CA ASN A 594 -2.59 27.64 0.51
C ASN A 594 -2.98 28.66 1.59
N GLU A 595 -3.59 28.22 2.70
CA GLU A 595 -3.90 29.09 3.85
C GLU A 595 -2.62 29.63 4.51
N HIS A 596 -1.61 28.78 4.71
CA HIS A 596 -0.29 29.22 5.18
C HIS A 596 0.35 30.23 4.21
N GLY A 597 0.23 30.01 2.90
CA GLY A 597 0.67 30.96 1.87
C GLY A 597 -0.02 32.32 2.01
N ALA A 598 -1.36 32.33 2.15
CA ALA A 598 -2.14 33.55 2.33
C ALA A 598 -1.84 34.27 3.65
N ALA A 599 -1.69 33.52 4.75
CA ALA A 599 -1.31 34.06 6.06
C ALA A 599 0.09 34.66 6.05
N GLN A 600 1.07 33.99 5.42
CA GLN A 600 2.42 34.50 5.23
C GLN A 600 2.44 35.73 4.32
N GLU A 601 1.55 35.82 3.32
CA GLU A 601 1.40 37.02 2.50
C GLU A 601 0.79 38.19 3.28
N GLN A 602 -0.18 37.94 4.18
CA GLN A 602 -0.66 38.96 5.11
C GLN A 602 0.42 39.40 6.11
N LEU A 603 1.24 38.47 6.63
CA LEU A 603 2.37 38.77 7.51
C LEU A 603 3.44 39.59 6.77
N ASN A 604 3.72 39.30 5.51
CA ASN A 604 4.57 40.13 4.64
C ASN A 604 3.98 41.54 4.45
N LYS A 605 2.67 41.66 4.16
CA LYS A 605 1.98 42.96 4.04
C LYS A 605 2.05 43.76 5.35
N LEU A 606 1.86 43.10 6.50
CA LEU A 606 1.99 43.71 7.81
C LEU A 606 3.44 44.15 8.08
N ARG A 607 4.44 43.29 7.86
CA ARG A 607 5.88 43.61 7.96
C ARG A 607 6.23 44.83 7.10
N ASP A 608 5.75 44.89 5.87
CA ASP A 608 6.06 45.99 4.94
C ASP A 608 5.33 47.28 5.32
N SER A 609 4.14 47.20 5.91
CA SER A 609 3.48 48.35 6.53
C SER A 609 4.23 48.83 7.78
N TYR A 610 4.76 47.90 8.60
CA TYR A 610 5.53 48.18 9.80
C TYR A 610 6.90 48.77 9.48
N ALA A 611 7.57 48.32 8.40
CA ALA A 611 8.82 48.90 7.89
C ALA A 611 8.62 50.29 7.28
N LYS A 612 7.44 50.57 6.69
CA LYS A 612 7.06 51.94 6.29
C LYS A 612 6.82 52.82 7.52
N LEU A 613 6.11 52.31 8.53
CA LEU A 613 5.77 53.02 9.77
C LEU A 613 6.98 53.31 10.67
N LEU A 614 7.91 52.35 10.80
CA LEU A 614 9.20 52.50 11.51
C LEU A 614 10.16 53.49 10.85
N GLY A 615 9.79 54.07 9.70
CA GLY A 615 10.57 55.13 9.08
C GLY A 615 11.77 54.62 8.30
N HIS A 616 11.51 53.93 7.18
CA HIS A 616 12.50 53.92 6.10
C HIS A 616 12.73 55.34 5.51
N GLN A 617 11.86 56.30 5.85
CA GLN A 617 12.12 57.73 5.77
C GLN A 617 13.19 58.18 6.78
N ASN A 618 14.10 59.03 6.32
CA ASN A 618 15.04 59.82 7.13
C ASN A 618 16.22 59.11 7.82
N LEU A 619 16.27 57.78 8.05
CA LEU A 619 17.48 57.18 8.65
C LEU A 619 18.72 57.30 7.73
N LYS A 620 18.57 56.95 6.45
CA LYS A 620 19.64 57.07 5.42
C LYS A 620 20.04 58.53 5.14
N GLN A 621 19.11 59.47 5.31
CA GLN A 621 19.39 60.91 5.19
C GLN A 621 20.12 61.44 6.42
N LYS A 622 19.67 61.13 7.65
CA LYS A 622 20.37 61.46 8.90
C LYS A 622 21.80 60.95 8.89
N ILE A 623 22.05 59.71 8.48
CA ILE A 623 23.42 59.17 8.35
C ILE A 623 24.24 60.03 7.38
N LYS A 624 23.71 60.39 6.21
CA LYS A 624 24.43 61.21 5.22
C LYS A 624 24.73 62.64 5.72
N HIS A 625 23.82 63.24 6.49
CA HIS A 625 24.04 64.54 7.15
C HIS A 625 25.05 64.45 8.30
N VAL A 626 25.00 63.40 9.13
CA VAL A 626 25.94 63.17 10.24
C VAL A 626 27.36 62.90 9.72
N VAL A 627 27.51 62.18 8.60
CA VAL A 627 28.80 62.03 7.91
C VAL A 627 29.32 63.40 7.45
N LYS A 628 28.52 64.18 6.71
CA LYS A 628 28.93 65.53 6.25
C LYS A 628 29.37 66.44 7.40
N LEU A 629 28.63 66.46 8.51
CA LEU A 629 28.99 67.22 9.72
C LEU A 629 30.28 66.70 10.38
N LYS A 630 30.53 65.38 10.36
CA LYS A 630 31.77 64.78 10.87
C LYS A 630 32.98 65.16 10.02
N ASP A 631 32.81 65.21 8.70
CA ASP A 631 33.87 65.59 7.76
C ASP A 631 34.20 67.09 7.89
N GLU A 632 33.18 67.96 7.93
CA GLU A 632 33.32 69.40 8.19
C GLU A 632 34.01 69.68 9.54
N ASN A 633 33.61 68.98 10.60
CA ASN A 633 34.24 69.09 11.93
C ASN A 633 35.71 68.62 11.93
N SER A 634 36.02 67.58 11.14
CA SER A 634 37.39 67.07 10.98
C SER A 634 38.26 68.05 10.19
N GLN A 635 37.71 68.68 9.15
CA GLN A 635 38.41 69.72 8.39
C GLN A 635 38.68 70.96 9.27
N LEU A 636 37.68 71.44 10.01
CA LEU A 636 37.84 72.54 10.98
C LEU A 636 38.89 72.24 12.06
N LYS A 637 38.96 70.99 12.57
CA LYS A 637 40.03 70.55 13.47
C LYS A 637 41.41 70.61 12.81
N SER A 638 41.52 70.27 11.53
CA SER A 638 42.77 70.41 10.77
C SER A 638 43.18 71.88 10.61
N GLU A 639 42.22 72.77 10.39
CA GLU A 639 42.45 74.22 10.21
C GLU A 639 42.83 74.89 11.53
N VAL A 640 42.13 74.58 12.63
CA VAL A 640 42.52 74.98 13.99
C VAL A 640 43.94 74.50 14.32
N SER A 641 44.32 73.30 13.90
CA SER A 641 45.67 72.76 14.11
C SER A 641 46.74 73.48 13.25
N LYS A 642 46.42 73.79 11.99
CA LYS A 642 47.28 74.62 11.11
C LYS A 642 47.46 76.04 11.68
N LEU A 643 46.37 76.67 12.13
CA LEU A 643 46.39 78.01 12.74
C LEU A 643 47.19 78.02 14.06
N ARG A 644 47.03 76.99 14.92
CA ARG A 644 47.87 76.81 16.12
C ARG A 644 49.35 76.68 15.78
N CYS A 645 49.70 75.92 14.73
CA CYS A 645 51.08 75.81 14.25
C CYS A 645 51.63 77.15 13.72
N GLN A 646 50.83 77.89 12.94
CA GLN A 646 51.22 79.22 12.45
C GLN A 646 51.38 80.23 13.60
N LEU A 647 50.50 80.20 14.61
CA LEU A 647 50.57 81.04 15.80
C LEU A 647 51.80 80.70 16.66
N ALA A 648 52.13 79.41 16.82
CA ALA A 648 53.36 78.98 17.48
C ALA A 648 54.61 79.45 16.73
N LYS A 649 54.63 79.37 15.39
CA LYS A 649 55.72 79.92 14.56
C LYS A 649 55.82 81.45 14.66
N ARG A 650 54.68 82.17 14.67
CA ARG A 650 54.67 83.63 14.92
C ARG A 650 55.23 83.96 16.29
N LYS A 651 54.79 83.27 17.36
CA LYS A 651 55.36 83.44 18.71
C LYS A 651 56.85 83.14 18.77
N GLN A 652 57.34 82.11 18.09
CA GLN A 652 58.79 81.82 18.05
C GLN A 652 59.59 82.90 17.29
N ASN A 653 59.00 83.52 16.26
CA ASN A 653 59.64 84.64 15.57
C ASN A 653 59.54 85.94 16.40
N GLU A 654 58.45 86.12 17.15
CA GLU A 654 58.25 87.21 18.11
C GLU A 654 59.25 87.12 19.26
N THR A 655 59.52 85.92 19.82
CA THR A 655 60.59 85.75 20.83
C THR A 655 61.97 85.98 20.24
N LYS A 656 62.27 85.52 19.01
CA LYS A 656 63.55 85.82 18.33
C LYS A 656 63.75 87.32 18.10
N LEU A 657 62.72 88.02 17.63
CA LEU A 657 62.74 89.47 17.45
C LEU A 657 62.86 90.19 18.80
N GLN A 658 62.26 89.68 19.88
CA GLN A 658 62.45 90.20 21.23
C GLN A 658 63.87 89.93 21.76
N GLU A 659 64.46 88.77 21.47
CA GLU A 659 65.87 88.45 21.79
C GLU A 659 66.84 89.35 21.02
N GLU A 660 66.57 89.65 19.74
CA GLU A 660 67.34 90.58 18.93
C GLU A 660 67.17 92.03 19.40
N LEU A 661 65.94 92.45 19.71
CA LEU A 661 65.65 93.75 20.32
C LEU A 661 66.36 93.90 21.68
N ASN A 662 66.34 92.87 22.52
CA ASN A 662 67.07 92.87 23.80
C ASN A 662 68.59 92.98 23.60
N LYS A 663 69.16 92.30 22.59
CA LYS A 663 70.58 92.45 22.21
C LYS A 663 70.91 93.88 21.75
N VAL A 664 70.07 94.47 20.90
CA VAL A 664 70.25 95.85 20.38
C VAL A 664 70.10 96.90 21.49
N LEU A 665 69.17 96.68 22.44
CA LEU A 665 68.97 97.55 23.62
C LEU A 665 70.00 97.30 24.74
N GLY A 666 70.99 96.41 24.55
CA GLY A 666 72.00 96.10 25.55
C GLY A 666 71.51 95.35 26.79
N VAL A 667 70.26 94.87 26.77
CA VAL A 667 69.61 94.17 27.89
C VAL A 667 70.13 92.73 27.94
N LYS A 668 71.14 92.48 28.78
CA LYS A 668 71.63 91.13 29.06
C LYS A 668 70.49 90.24 29.56
N HIS A 669 70.20 89.17 28.82
CA HIS A 669 69.26 88.15 29.25
C HIS A 669 69.78 87.46 30.53
N PHE A 670 68.95 87.44 31.57
CA PHE A 670 69.26 86.78 32.84
C PHE A 670 69.16 85.26 32.66
N ASP A 671 70.30 84.58 32.69
CA ASP A 671 70.45 83.13 32.62
C ASP A 671 70.20 82.51 34.02
N PRO A 672 69.01 81.92 34.30
CA PRO A 672 68.66 81.47 35.65
C PRO A 672 69.59 80.34 36.14
N SER A 673 70.17 79.59 35.19
CA SER A 673 71.14 78.52 35.42
C SER A 673 72.42 78.99 36.13
N LYS A 674 72.69 80.30 36.16
CA LYS A 674 73.89 80.89 36.78
C LYS A 674 73.58 81.73 38.02
N ALA A 675 72.31 81.80 38.45
CA ALA A 675 71.89 82.61 39.59
C ALA A 675 72.20 81.97 40.96
N PHE A 676 72.51 80.67 41.01
CA PHE A 676 72.60 79.87 42.25
C PHE A 676 73.86 79.00 42.36
N VAL A 677 74.98 79.43 41.78
CA VAL A 677 76.28 78.73 41.94
C VAL A 677 77.07 79.38 43.08
N HIS A 678 77.10 78.72 44.24
CA HIS A 678 77.87 79.16 45.42
C HIS A 678 79.02 78.19 45.73
N GLU A 679 80.18 78.73 46.11
CA GLU A 679 81.35 77.94 46.54
C GLU A 679 81.35 77.69 48.06
N SER A 680 80.90 76.50 48.48
CA SER A 680 81.16 75.88 49.80
C SER A 680 80.84 74.38 49.66
N LYS A 681 81.79 73.46 49.89
CA LYS A 681 82.25 72.95 51.20
C LYS A 681 81.14 72.36 52.08
N GLU A 682 81.40 71.12 52.52
CA GLU A 682 80.76 70.41 53.64
C GLU A 682 79.22 70.23 53.57
N ASN A 683 78.78 69.07 53.08
CA ASN A 683 78.51 67.93 53.97
C ASN A 683 78.35 66.59 53.23
N PHE A 684 78.26 65.49 53.97
CA PHE A 684 78.40 64.11 53.49
C PHE A 684 77.10 63.48 52.96
N ALA A 685 77.24 62.61 51.95
CA ALA A 685 76.54 61.33 51.68
C ALA A 685 75.01 61.20 51.93
N LEU A 686 74.23 60.53 51.08
CA LEU A 686 74.40 59.11 50.73
C LEU A 686 73.83 58.73 49.35
N LYS A 687 74.32 57.60 48.82
CA LYS A 687 73.77 56.90 47.64
C LYS A 687 72.66 55.94 48.07
N THR A 688 71.65 55.71 47.22
CA THR A 688 71.26 54.37 46.69
C THR A 688 70.20 54.49 45.57
N PRO A 689 69.95 53.44 44.73
CA PRO A 689 69.35 53.59 43.40
C PRO A 689 67.95 52.94 43.26
N LEU A 690 67.59 52.63 42.00
CA LEU A 690 66.34 52.09 41.42
C LEU A 690 65.51 53.19 40.71
N LYS A 691 64.98 52.99 39.50
CA LYS A 691 64.78 51.73 38.75
C LYS A 691 65.18 51.85 37.28
N GLU A 692 65.61 50.74 36.69
CA GLU A 692 65.72 50.56 35.24
C GLU A 692 64.34 50.27 34.61
N GLY A 693 64.22 50.39 33.29
CA GLY A 693 63.02 49.98 32.53
C GLY A 693 62.97 50.62 31.15
N MET A 694 63.33 49.85 30.11
CA MET A 694 62.89 50.08 28.73
C MET A 694 61.51 49.44 28.52
#